data_AF-A0A7X8AJZ9-F1
#
_entry.id   AF-A0A7X8AJZ9-F1
#
_cell.length_a   1.000
_cell.length_b   1.000
_cell.length_c   1.000
_cell.angle_alpha   90.00
_cell.angle_beta   90.00
_cell.angle_gamma   90.00
#
_symmetry.space_group_name_H-M   'P 1'
#
loop_
_entity.id
_entity.type
_entity.pdbx_description
1 polymer ?
#
loop_
_entity_poly.entity_id
_entity_poly.type
_entity_poly.pdbx_seq_one_letter_code
_entity_poly.pdbx_strand_id
1 'polypeptide(L)'
;MKRSIWSCLIVLLVLGAWVLPVDKNDWEEVNFVFNSSVLVDGFPSMLEVADLLSKSPDLHLLVEGHCDVVGSDRYNDQLAIKRATAVRDFLVKYGARPDQVEVAGKGKREPKAENETPEGRFINRRVVFTLYRIKDGVKEILKRDVPISGVIQQLQQDTCKDKLAELGQKQDAILNKLADLDKILGELQQLRDRQARLEDELARLREQAKPLPPPLPPPVPAATPALAEAPAAPLKMAWGDLGLLGFDLGATEDGDLTGSVSARYFHRFTPSLALQGQGEYLLYPERQEFQFDLGLVTRYKRFQAGAFASLKRVELDDYADGGTLAQGSVIAEYLFNWGSVGGFATQGLLGESVIDRDYISNHVFRETYLNTLNQYGVTAQVDLPARFMLEGNVGYIDRGELASRAGGLVRLVRPLGDNWSWFVEGSWNESMLGDETTGRYAAGIRYGAWKQPIRGEVAEVVPVDVPRLKYDVRTRMARSGNDVPIANAGPDQIDVEAGLIALDGTASYDPDGDAIAFHWTQVQGPAVSLGGANTATPSFTAEAGHVYVFRLRVTDTGAAYAVDDVVVTTRKIENVEILYFLADPAVISPGQQSRLSWKVLHAESVEIEGIGPVSIEGSTYVAPAATQEYVLIARAPGQEVRATVVVTVADAQILFFIAEPTQISPGQQSRLSWKVSNAAAVRIEGIGAVQAEGSLMVAPTASTTYTLIATSSSGAEILAYAVVQVITPNSPPVAYAGSDQISRQFGTYTLDGSTSYDPDGDPLTFLWQQLDGPVVTLSAPTSAVTTFEVTVTGTYVFNLQVFDGKGGVASDTVRVTVY
;
A
#
# COMPACT_ATOMS: atom_id res chain seq x y z
N MET A 1 43.91 -30.94 21.57
CA MET A 1 43.68 -30.15 20.34
C MET A 1 42.38 -30.66 19.72
N LYS A 2 41.25 -29.97 19.96
CA LYS A 2 39.91 -30.44 19.61
C LYS A 2 39.54 -30.05 18.18
N ARG A 3 39.17 -31.07 17.39
CA ARG A 3 38.37 -31.03 16.16
C ARG A 3 36.89 -31.04 16.58
N SER A 4 36.07 -30.15 16.03
CA SER A 4 35.19 -30.39 14.86
C SER A 4 33.85 -31.07 15.18
N ILE A 5 32.79 -30.26 15.10
CA ILE A 5 31.49 -30.51 14.42
C ILE A 5 30.56 -31.60 14.99
N TRP A 6 29.47 -31.08 15.60
CA TRP A 6 28.05 -31.47 15.50
C TRP A 6 27.66 -32.95 15.32
N SER A 7 26.84 -33.47 16.24
CA SER A 7 25.42 -33.80 15.97
C SER A 7 24.74 -34.51 17.15
N CYS A 8 23.47 -34.16 17.35
CA CYS A 8 22.38 -34.98 17.92
C CYS A 8 22.24 -35.22 19.44
N LEU A 9 21.18 -34.57 19.96
CA LEU A 9 20.02 -35.18 20.63
C LEU A 9 20.20 -35.87 22.01
N ILE A 10 19.61 -35.21 23.02
CA ILE A 10 18.77 -35.75 24.11
C ILE A 10 19.42 -36.68 25.16
N VAL A 11 19.66 -36.10 26.34
CA VAL A 11 19.27 -36.66 27.66
C VAL A 11 18.84 -35.46 28.52
N LEU A 12 17.54 -35.18 28.60
CA LEU A 12 16.67 -35.49 29.75
C LEU A 12 17.06 -34.79 31.07
N LEU A 13 16.16 -33.87 31.47
CA LEU A 13 15.62 -33.69 32.83
C LEU A 13 16.61 -33.41 33.98
N VAL A 14 16.61 -32.17 34.48
CA VAL A 14 15.95 -31.76 35.74
C VAL A 14 16.38 -30.32 36.03
N LEU A 15 15.43 -29.38 35.94
CA LEU A 15 15.20 -28.29 36.89
C LEU A 15 13.98 -27.53 36.38
N GLY A 16 12.81 -28.00 36.84
CA GLY A 16 11.53 -27.42 36.53
C GLY A 16 11.15 -26.28 37.47
N ALA A 17 10.25 -25.46 36.93
CA ALA A 17 9.25 -24.63 37.60
C ALA A 17 9.76 -23.41 38.36
N TRP A 18 9.73 -22.24 37.69
CA TRP A 18 8.87 -21.09 38.02
C TRP A 18 8.79 -20.21 36.76
N VAL A 19 8.03 -20.64 35.75
CA VAL A 19 7.59 -19.79 34.65
C VAL A 19 6.11 -20.13 34.42
N LEU A 20 5.27 -19.11 34.54
CA LEU A 20 3.84 -19.14 34.25
C LEU A 20 3.62 -19.68 32.83
N PRO A 21 2.57 -20.48 32.56
CA PRO A 21 2.29 -20.94 31.21
C PRO A 21 1.65 -19.77 30.45
N VAL A 22 2.46 -18.97 29.76
CA VAL A 22 1.96 -18.13 28.67
C VAL A 22 1.97 -19.02 27.43
N ASP A 23 0.78 -19.35 26.94
CA ASP A 23 0.62 -20.09 25.68
C ASP A 23 1.08 -19.19 24.52
N LYS A 24 1.71 -19.79 23.51
CA LYS A 24 2.32 -19.08 22.37
C LYS A 24 1.26 -18.46 21.43
N ASN A 25 -0.02 -18.69 21.72
CA ASN A 25 -1.16 -18.26 20.90
C ASN A 25 -1.82 -16.92 21.33
N ASP A 26 -1.36 -16.28 22.41
CA ASP A 26 -1.98 -15.06 22.97
C ASP A 26 -1.45 -13.72 22.41
N TRP A 27 -0.58 -13.72 21.39
CA TRP A 27 0.35 -12.59 21.19
C TRP A 27 -0.09 -11.48 20.24
N GLU A 28 -1.30 -11.48 19.68
CA GLU A 28 -1.80 -10.32 18.92
C GLU A 28 -3.26 -10.02 19.26
N GLU A 29 -3.49 -9.43 20.43
CA GLU A 29 -4.70 -8.65 20.68
C GLU A 29 -4.52 -7.22 20.16
N VAL A 30 -5.53 -6.70 19.48
CA VAL A 30 -5.54 -5.30 19.04
C VAL A 30 -5.92 -4.44 20.24
N ASN A 31 -4.90 -3.99 20.97
CA ASN A 31 -5.05 -3.13 22.14
C ASN A 31 -4.86 -1.65 21.78
N PHE A 32 -5.47 -0.79 22.60
CA PHE A 32 -5.41 0.66 22.43
C PHE A 32 -4.78 1.31 23.65
N VAL A 33 -4.02 2.37 23.38
CA VAL A 33 -3.54 3.27 24.42
C VAL A 33 -4.73 3.91 25.13
N PHE A 34 -4.52 4.36 26.37
CA PHE A 34 -5.55 5.03 27.15
C PHE A 34 -6.18 6.16 26.34
N ASN A 35 -7.51 6.20 26.37
CA ASN A 35 -8.32 7.18 25.66
C ASN A 35 -8.07 7.36 24.14
N SER A 36 -7.50 6.34 23.48
CA SER A 36 -7.21 6.40 22.05
C SER A 36 -8.04 5.38 21.25
N SER A 37 -8.37 5.74 20.01
CA SER A 37 -8.87 4.83 18.97
C SER A 37 -7.87 4.66 17.82
N VAL A 38 -6.66 5.18 17.96
CA VAL A 38 -5.59 5.07 16.97
C VAL A 38 -4.89 3.74 17.13
N LEU A 39 -4.66 3.07 16.00
CA LEU A 39 -3.84 1.86 15.92
C LEU A 39 -2.38 2.30 15.97
N VAL A 40 -1.68 1.97 17.06
CA VAL A 40 -0.32 2.46 17.32
C VAL A 40 0.74 1.54 16.70
N ASP A 41 0.38 0.28 16.40
CA ASP A 41 1.27 -0.72 15.84
C ASP A 41 0.78 -1.22 14.47
N GLY A 42 1.71 -1.52 13.57
CA GLY A 42 1.41 -2.20 12.31
C GLY A 42 1.18 -3.68 12.57
N PHE A 43 -0.07 -4.11 12.74
CA PHE A 43 -0.42 -5.52 12.98
C PHE A 43 -0.35 -6.32 11.67
N PRO A 44 0.66 -7.19 11.46
CA PRO A 44 0.77 -7.99 10.23
C PRO A 44 -0.43 -8.93 10.07
N SER A 45 -1.00 -9.39 11.18
CA SER A 45 -2.23 -10.18 11.23
C SER A 45 -3.45 -9.43 10.68
N MET A 46 -3.55 -8.10 10.86
CA MET A 46 -4.66 -7.35 10.27
C MET A 46 -4.55 -7.27 8.75
N LEU A 47 -3.34 -7.17 8.20
CA LEU A 47 -3.12 -7.22 6.76
C LEU A 47 -3.49 -8.60 6.19
N GLU A 48 -3.13 -9.67 6.90
CA GLU A 48 -3.50 -11.03 6.50
C GLU A 48 -5.02 -11.26 6.52
N VAL A 49 -5.72 -10.79 7.55
CA VAL A 49 -7.19 -10.86 7.61
C VAL A 49 -7.83 -10.05 6.48
N ALA A 50 -7.32 -8.86 6.16
CA ALA A 50 -7.84 -8.04 5.06
C ALA A 50 -7.68 -8.76 3.70
N ASP A 51 -6.51 -9.34 3.44
CA ASP A 51 -6.24 -10.12 2.23
C ASP A 51 -7.13 -11.38 2.15
N LEU A 52 -7.30 -12.11 3.25
CA LEU A 52 -8.15 -13.30 3.30
C LEU A 52 -9.64 -12.96 3.11
N LEU A 53 -10.14 -11.88 3.73
CA LEU A 53 -11.52 -11.41 3.53
C LEU A 53 -11.77 -10.99 2.09
N SER A 54 -10.79 -10.36 1.43
CA SER A 54 -10.90 -9.97 0.02
C SER A 54 -11.13 -11.16 -0.91
N LYS A 55 -10.53 -12.31 -0.57
CA LYS A 55 -10.59 -13.58 -1.33
C LYS A 55 -11.84 -14.40 -1.02
N SER A 56 -12.53 -14.13 0.09
CA SER A 56 -13.69 -14.89 0.56
C SER A 56 -14.93 -14.00 0.73
N PRO A 57 -15.66 -13.70 -0.37
CA PRO A 57 -16.77 -12.75 -0.36
C PRO A 57 -17.96 -13.13 0.54
N ASP A 58 -18.11 -14.40 0.89
CA ASP A 58 -19.24 -14.90 1.68
C ASP A 58 -19.05 -14.73 3.19
N LEU A 59 -17.86 -14.33 3.61
CA LEU A 59 -17.47 -14.19 5.02
C LEU A 59 -17.56 -12.74 5.43
N HIS A 60 -18.13 -12.53 6.61
CA HIS A 60 -18.29 -11.24 7.25
C HIS A 60 -17.68 -11.26 8.66
N LEU A 61 -17.22 -10.11 9.09
CA LEU A 61 -16.52 -9.91 10.35
C LEU A 61 -17.23 -8.83 11.16
N LEU A 62 -17.64 -9.16 12.38
CA LEU A 62 -18.11 -8.18 13.36
C LEU A 62 -16.94 -7.80 14.27
N VAL A 63 -16.65 -6.51 14.37
CA VAL A 63 -15.58 -5.93 15.16
C VAL A 63 -16.18 -5.24 16.38
N GLU A 64 -15.84 -5.73 17.57
CA GLU A 64 -16.37 -5.23 18.84
C GLU A 64 -15.28 -4.50 19.64
N GLY A 65 -15.50 -3.21 19.90
CA GLY A 65 -14.58 -2.40 20.70
C GLY A 65 -14.92 -2.43 22.19
N HIS A 66 -13.89 -2.48 23.04
CA HIS A 66 -14.01 -2.47 24.50
C HIS A 66 -13.17 -1.34 25.12
N CYS A 67 -13.61 -0.89 26.29
CA CYS A 67 -12.97 0.16 27.08
C CYS A 67 -12.70 -0.31 28.51
N ASP A 68 -11.82 0.41 29.22
CA ASP A 68 -11.59 0.19 30.65
C ASP A 68 -12.66 0.93 31.50
N VAL A 69 -12.58 0.81 32.82
CA VAL A 69 -13.60 1.37 33.73
C VAL A 69 -13.66 2.90 33.75
N VAL A 70 -12.62 3.58 33.26
CA VAL A 70 -12.44 5.03 33.41
C VAL A 70 -13.32 5.76 32.39
N GLY A 71 -14.05 6.78 32.84
CA GLY A 71 -15.00 7.56 32.02
C GLY A 71 -16.46 7.10 32.14
N SER A 72 -17.37 7.94 31.66
CA SER A 72 -18.81 7.66 31.67
C SER A 72 -19.17 6.50 30.74
N ASP A 73 -20.32 5.86 30.95
CA ASP A 73 -20.79 4.77 30.08
C ASP A 73 -20.98 5.27 28.64
N ARG A 74 -21.60 6.45 28.47
CA ARG A 74 -21.81 7.08 27.18
C ARG A 74 -20.50 7.36 26.44
N TYR A 75 -19.49 7.86 27.15
CA TYR A 75 -18.17 8.11 26.58
C TYR A 75 -17.49 6.82 26.12
N ASN A 76 -17.47 5.83 27.01
CA ASN A 76 -16.86 4.53 26.72
C ASN A 76 -17.56 3.80 25.57
N ASP A 77 -18.88 3.97 25.42
CA ASP A 77 -19.64 3.44 24.29
C ASP A 77 -19.22 4.09 22.96
N GLN A 78 -19.08 5.42 22.93
CA GLN A 78 -18.61 6.12 21.74
C GLN A 78 -17.15 5.76 21.40
N LEU A 79 -16.28 5.71 22.41
CA LEU A 79 -14.87 5.35 22.23
C LEU A 79 -14.70 3.92 21.74
N ALA A 80 -15.50 2.98 22.27
CA ALA A 80 -15.54 1.60 21.80
C ALA A 80 -15.93 1.51 20.32
N ILE A 81 -16.96 2.25 19.89
CA ILE A 81 -17.36 2.30 18.47
C ILE A 81 -16.24 2.91 17.61
N LYS A 82 -15.59 3.98 18.07
CA LYS A 82 -14.46 4.60 17.34
C LYS A 82 -13.30 3.62 17.16
N ARG A 83 -12.95 2.83 18.19
CA ARG A 83 -11.92 1.78 18.11
C ARG A 83 -12.26 0.70 17.10
N ALA A 84 -13.49 0.18 17.15
CA ALA A 84 -13.96 -0.81 16.19
C ALA A 84 -13.97 -0.25 14.76
N THR A 85 -14.32 1.03 14.62
CA THR A 85 -14.33 1.74 13.34
C THR A 85 -12.92 1.90 12.78
N ALA A 86 -11.93 2.26 13.60
CA ALA A 86 -10.54 2.36 13.17
C ALA A 86 -9.99 1.02 12.63
N VAL A 87 -10.34 -0.09 13.27
CA VAL A 87 -9.99 -1.44 12.79
C VAL A 87 -10.72 -1.78 11.49
N ARG A 88 -12.02 -1.46 11.37
CA ARG A 88 -12.77 -1.63 10.12
C ARG A 88 -12.12 -0.86 8.98
N ASP A 89 -11.83 0.41 9.19
CA ASP A 89 -11.27 1.29 8.15
C ASP A 89 -9.87 0.82 7.72
N PHE A 90 -9.08 0.30 8.67
CA PHE A 90 -7.83 -0.39 8.35
C PHE A 90 -8.06 -1.62 7.46
N LEU A 91 -8.96 -2.54 7.84
CA LEU A 91 -9.24 -3.75 7.05
C LEU A 91 -9.75 -3.41 5.65
N VAL A 92 -10.61 -2.41 5.52
CA VAL A 92 -11.14 -1.94 4.23
C VAL A 92 -10.05 -1.31 3.38
N LYS A 93 -9.17 -0.48 3.98
CA LYS A 93 -8.03 0.14 3.30
C LYS A 93 -7.10 -0.89 2.65
N TYR A 94 -6.94 -2.06 3.28
CA TYR A 94 -6.01 -3.10 2.82
C TYR A 94 -6.69 -4.29 2.10
N GLY A 95 -7.96 -4.17 1.72
CA GLY A 95 -8.58 -5.07 0.73
C GLY A 95 -9.92 -5.70 1.12
N ALA A 96 -10.37 -5.59 2.37
CA ALA A 96 -11.70 -6.07 2.75
C ALA A 96 -12.80 -5.18 2.14
N ARG A 97 -13.94 -5.77 1.75
CA ARG A 97 -15.05 -4.95 1.23
C ARG A 97 -15.80 -4.28 2.38
N PRO A 98 -16.32 -3.05 2.20
CA PRO A 98 -17.02 -2.34 3.27
C PRO A 98 -18.24 -3.07 3.83
N ASP A 99 -18.93 -3.87 3.02
CA ASP A 99 -20.09 -4.68 3.40
C ASP A 99 -19.74 -5.95 4.18
N GLN A 100 -18.47 -6.35 4.17
CA GLN A 100 -17.99 -7.52 4.90
C GLN A 100 -17.66 -7.22 6.37
N VAL A 101 -17.51 -5.96 6.78
CA VAL A 101 -17.03 -5.62 8.14
C VAL A 101 -18.04 -4.74 8.89
N GLU A 102 -18.68 -5.33 9.89
CA GLU A 102 -19.60 -4.66 10.81
C GLU A 102 -18.87 -4.19 12.08
N VAL A 103 -19.36 -3.13 12.72
CA VAL A 103 -18.76 -2.56 13.95
C VAL A 103 -19.78 -2.46 15.08
N ALA A 104 -19.36 -2.75 16.30
CA ALA A 104 -20.15 -2.58 17.51
C ALA A 104 -19.29 -2.11 18.69
N GLY A 105 -19.91 -1.40 19.64
CA GLY A 105 -19.24 -0.91 20.85
C GLY A 105 -19.81 -1.56 22.11
N LYS A 106 -18.95 -2.15 22.92
CA LYS A 106 -19.32 -2.77 24.21
C LYS A 106 -19.02 -1.87 25.41
N GLY A 107 -18.29 -0.78 25.21
CA GLY A 107 -17.88 0.13 26.28
C GLY A 107 -17.12 -0.64 27.36
N LYS A 108 -17.42 -0.35 28.63
CA LYS A 108 -16.77 -0.98 29.80
C LYS A 108 -17.54 -2.18 30.38
N ARG A 109 -18.61 -2.64 29.70
CA ARG A 109 -19.56 -3.62 30.24
C ARG A 109 -19.02 -5.05 30.33
N GLU A 110 -18.00 -5.38 29.55
CA GLU A 110 -17.43 -6.74 29.44
C GLU A 110 -15.90 -6.71 29.67
N PRO A 111 -15.43 -6.49 30.92
CA PRO A 111 -14.01 -6.48 31.24
C PRO A 111 -13.42 -7.90 31.17
N LYS A 112 -12.23 -8.03 30.57
CA LYS A 112 -11.47 -9.27 30.46
C LYS A 112 -10.47 -9.45 31.61
N ALA A 113 -9.99 -8.35 32.17
CA ALA A 113 -9.08 -8.31 33.31
C ALA A 113 -9.56 -7.32 34.38
N GLU A 114 -8.95 -7.38 35.56
CA GLU A 114 -9.24 -6.50 36.69
C GLU A 114 -8.93 -5.03 36.33
N ASN A 115 -9.78 -4.09 36.72
CA ASN A 115 -9.58 -2.67 36.37
C ASN A 115 -8.70 -1.90 37.38
N GLU A 116 -8.26 -2.54 38.46
CA GLU A 116 -7.48 -1.89 39.52
C GLU A 116 -6.04 -1.62 39.07
N THR A 117 -5.45 -2.52 38.28
CA THR A 117 -4.07 -2.40 37.80
C THR A 117 -3.98 -1.70 36.42
N PRO A 118 -2.92 -0.91 36.16
CA PRO A 118 -2.66 -0.35 34.83
C PRO A 118 -2.63 -1.41 33.72
N GLU A 119 -2.07 -2.57 34.02
CA GLU A 119 -1.93 -3.72 33.10
C GLU A 119 -3.32 -4.31 32.79
N GLY A 120 -4.16 -4.51 33.80
CA GLY A 120 -5.52 -5.00 33.60
C GLY A 120 -6.41 -4.02 32.82
N ARG A 121 -6.25 -2.72 33.05
CA ARG A 121 -6.91 -1.69 32.21
C ARG A 121 -6.44 -1.74 30.76
N PHE A 122 -5.15 -1.98 30.51
CA PHE A 122 -4.63 -2.13 29.13
C PHE A 122 -5.24 -3.33 28.40
N ILE A 123 -5.38 -4.48 29.09
CA ILE A 123 -6.04 -5.67 28.54
C ILE A 123 -7.53 -5.41 28.24
N ASN A 124 -8.18 -4.53 29.01
CA ASN A 124 -9.58 -4.17 28.78
C ASN A 124 -9.79 -3.24 27.56
N ARG A 125 -8.78 -2.43 27.21
CA ARG A 125 -8.79 -1.59 26.01
C ARG A 125 -8.41 -2.41 24.78
N ARG A 126 -9.34 -3.23 24.30
CA ARG A 126 -9.13 -4.19 23.20
C ARG A 126 -10.24 -4.12 22.15
N VAL A 127 -9.95 -4.72 20.99
CA VAL A 127 -10.97 -5.10 20.01
C VAL A 127 -11.03 -6.62 19.89
N VAL A 128 -12.25 -7.13 19.77
CA VAL A 128 -12.54 -8.55 19.63
C VAL A 128 -13.30 -8.78 18.32
N PHE A 129 -13.16 -9.96 17.74
CA PHE A 129 -13.70 -10.29 16.44
C PHE A 129 -14.70 -11.46 16.52
N THR A 130 -15.78 -11.34 15.76
CA THR A 130 -16.76 -12.40 15.54
C THR A 130 -16.89 -12.65 14.04
N LEU A 131 -16.48 -13.84 13.57
CA LEU A 131 -16.55 -14.25 12.18
C LEU A 131 -17.87 -14.99 11.91
N TYR A 132 -18.59 -14.59 10.86
CA TYR A 132 -19.85 -15.21 10.47
C TYR A 132 -20.03 -15.26 8.94
N ARG A 133 -20.93 -16.12 8.49
CA ARG A 133 -21.38 -16.22 7.09
C ARG A 133 -22.88 -15.96 7.03
N ILE A 134 -23.35 -15.42 5.91
CA ILE A 134 -24.79 -15.26 5.65
C ILE A 134 -25.25 -16.43 4.77
N LYS A 135 -26.12 -17.31 5.29
CA LYS A 135 -26.82 -18.36 4.53
C LYS A 135 -28.32 -18.14 4.66
N ASP A 136 -29.04 -18.10 3.54
CA ASP A 136 -30.50 -17.94 3.48
C ASP A 136 -31.06 -16.75 4.31
N GLY A 137 -30.28 -15.66 4.40
CA GLY A 137 -30.64 -14.47 5.18
C GLY A 137 -30.41 -14.57 6.68
N VAL A 138 -29.82 -15.67 7.18
CA VAL A 138 -29.50 -15.90 8.60
C VAL A 138 -27.98 -15.83 8.82
N LYS A 139 -27.55 -15.13 9.89
CA LYS A 139 -26.14 -15.05 10.31
C LYS A 139 -25.70 -16.35 10.99
N GLU A 140 -24.90 -17.16 10.32
CA GLU A 140 -24.25 -18.36 10.85
C GLU A 140 -22.90 -17.96 11.46
N ILE A 141 -22.79 -17.93 12.79
CA ILE A 141 -21.56 -17.56 13.51
C ILE A 141 -20.58 -18.73 13.45
N LEU A 142 -19.40 -18.51 12.87
CA LEU A 142 -18.33 -19.49 12.78
C LEU A 142 -17.43 -19.44 14.03
N LYS A 143 -17.12 -18.24 14.50
CA LYS A 143 -16.32 -18.01 15.70
C LYS A 143 -16.73 -16.71 16.37
N ARG A 144 -16.88 -16.71 17.68
CA ARG A 144 -17.28 -15.55 18.48
C ARG A 144 -16.20 -15.19 19.48
N ASP A 145 -16.07 -13.90 19.75
CA ASP A 145 -15.27 -13.34 20.84
C ASP A 145 -13.79 -13.77 20.78
N VAL A 146 -13.21 -13.78 19.58
CA VAL A 146 -11.81 -14.20 19.37
C VAL A 146 -10.87 -13.02 19.08
N PRO A 147 -9.60 -13.12 19.51
CA PRO A 147 -8.55 -12.22 19.02
C PRO A 147 -8.32 -12.46 17.52
N ILE A 148 -7.56 -11.58 16.88
CA ILE A 148 -7.37 -11.63 15.43
C ILE A 148 -6.68 -12.92 14.95
N SER A 149 -5.78 -13.47 15.76
CA SER A 149 -5.13 -14.76 15.50
C SER A 149 -6.15 -15.91 15.38
N GLY A 150 -7.23 -15.87 16.17
CA GLY A 150 -8.32 -16.84 16.10
C GLY A 150 -9.15 -16.71 14.82
N VAL A 151 -9.25 -15.49 14.26
CA VAL A 151 -9.86 -15.24 12.95
C VAL A 151 -8.99 -15.81 11.84
N ILE A 152 -7.68 -15.54 11.86
CA ILE A 152 -6.73 -16.05 10.86
C ILE A 152 -6.73 -17.57 10.85
N GLN A 153 -6.65 -18.21 12.01
CA GLN A 153 -6.66 -19.66 12.11
C GLN A 153 -7.93 -20.27 11.48
N GLN A 154 -9.09 -19.63 11.67
CA GLN A 154 -10.35 -20.06 11.10
C GLN A 154 -10.41 -19.81 9.58
N LEU A 155 -10.00 -18.63 9.11
CA LEU A 155 -9.96 -18.29 7.69
C LEU A 155 -8.99 -19.19 6.92
N GLN A 156 -7.82 -19.49 7.49
CA GLN A 156 -6.86 -20.43 6.92
C GLN A 156 -7.40 -21.87 6.94
N GLN A 157 -8.09 -22.30 8.00
CA GLN A 157 -8.74 -23.61 8.06
C GLN A 157 -9.86 -23.75 7.02
N ASP A 158 -10.64 -22.70 6.78
CA ASP A 158 -11.71 -22.72 5.78
C ASP A 158 -11.14 -22.60 4.36
N THR A 159 -10.08 -21.82 4.13
CA THR A 159 -9.34 -21.82 2.84
C THR A 159 -8.71 -23.19 2.57
N CYS A 160 -8.18 -23.83 3.62
CA CYS A 160 -7.62 -25.17 3.54
C CYS A 160 -8.72 -26.21 3.36
N LYS A 161 -9.89 -26.06 3.99
CA LYS A 161 -11.07 -26.92 3.78
C LYS A 161 -11.68 -26.74 2.41
N ASP A 162 -11.67 -25.55 1.83
CA ASP A 162 -12.15 -25.30 0.47
C ASP A 162 -11.21 -25.95 -0.54
N LYS A 163 -9.88 -25.84 -0.33
CA LYS A 163 -8.89 -26.63 -1.09
C LYS A 163 -9.00 -28.14 -0.82
N LEU A 164 -9.32 -28.54 0.42
CA LEU A 164 -9.52 -29.95 0.81
C LEU A 164 -10.87 -30.49 0.33
N ALA A 165 -11.86 -29.64 0.07
CA ALA A 165 -13.17 -29.95 -0.51
C ALA A 165 -13.11 -29.89 -2.04
N GLU A 166 -12.20 -29.12 -2.63
CA GLU A 166 -11.85 -29.20 -4.05
C GLU A 166 -11.06 -30.48 -4.34
N LEU A 167 -10.08 -30.80 -3.49
CA LEU A 167 -9.40 -32.11 -3.48
C LEU A 167 -10.35 -33.22 -3.05
N GLY A 168 -11.30 -32.90 -2.17
CA GLY A 168 -12.35 -33.76 -1.64
C GLY A 168 -13.41 -34.08 -2.68
N GLN A 169 -13.79 -33.16 -3.57
CA GLN A 169 -14.65 -33.44 -4.72
C GLN A 169 -13.93 -34.32 -5.75
N LYS A 170 -12.61 -34.14 -5.91
CA LYS A 170 -11.77 -35.07 -6.68
C LYS A 170 -11.61 -36.43 -5.99
N GLN A 171 -11.63 -36.47 -4.66
CA GLN A 171 -11.57 -37.69 -3.84
C GLN A 171 -12.94 -38.37 -3.70
N ASP A 172 -14.06 -37.65 -3.71
CA ASP A 172 -15.46 -38.10 -3.65
C ASP A 172 -15.91 -38.60 -5.02
N ALA A 173 -15.34 -38.10 -6.12
CA ALA A 173 -15.43 -38.75 -7.42
C ALA A 173 -14.72 -40.12 -7.46
N ILE A 174 -13.74 -40.34 -6.57
CA ILE A 174 -13.02 -41.61 -6.40
C ILE A 174 -13.67 -42.48 -5.32
N LEU A 175 -14.21 -41.89 -4.25
CA LEU A 175 -14.88 -42.55 -3.14
C LEU A 175 -16.32 -42.92 -3.46
N ASN A 176 -17.08 -42.16 -4.28
CA ASN A 176 -18.38 -42.62 -4.78
C ASN A 176 -18.24 -43.90 -5.62
N LYS A 177 -17.11 -44.08 -6.32
CA LYS A 177 -16.77 -45.36 -6.99
C LYS A 177 -16.39 -46.50 -6.02
N LEU A 178 -15.99 -46.18 -4.78
CA LEU A 178 -15.68 -47.16 -3.72
C LEU A 178 -16.88 -47.40 -2.78
N ALA A 179 -17.76 -46.41 -2.58
CA ALA A 179 -18.97 -46.49 -1.78
C ALA A 179 -20.07 -47.33 -2.49
N ASP A 180 -20.07 -47.36 -3.82
CA ASP A 180 -20.86 -48.34 -4.60
C ASP A 180 -20.47 -49.80 -4.28
N LEU A 181 -19.24 -50.05 -3.81
CA LEU A 181 -18.78 -51.38 -3.38
C LEU A 181 -19.10 -51.68 -1.90
N ASP A 182 -18.99 -50.70 -0.99
CA ASP A 182 -19.31 -50.88 0.44
C ASP A 182 -20.82 -50.95 0.70
N LYS A 183 -21.65 -50.30 -0.11
CA LYS A 183 -23.11 -50.38 -0.04
C LYS A 183 -23.61 -51.82 -0.32
N ILE A 184 -22.93 -52.55 -1.21
CA ILE A 184 -23.20 -53.97 -1.50
C ILE A 184 -22.74 -54.88 -0.34
N LEU A 185 -21.68 -54.50 0.39
CA LEU A 185 -21.16 -55.27 1.53
C LEU A 185 -22.00 -55.09 2.81
N GLY A 186 -22.51 -53.87 3.05
CA GLY A 186 -23.32 -53.52 4.21
C GLY A 186 -24.75 -54.10 4.19
N GLU A 187 -25.36 -54.20 3.00
CA GLU A 187 -26.67 -54.84 2.82
C GLU A 187 -26.64 -56.35 3.17
N LEU A 188 -25.49 -57.03 2.97
CA LEU A 188 -25.27 -58.43 3.37
C LEU A 188 -24.97 -58.62 4.87
N GLN A 189 -24.46 -57.60 5.57
CA GLN A 189 -24.21 -57.64 7.02
C GLN A 189 -25.46 -57.33 7.84
N GLN A 190 -26.26 -56.36 7.41
CA GLN A 190 -27.50 -55.99 8.10
C GLN A 190 -28.56 -57.09 8.06
N LEU A 191 -28.59 -57.95 7.03
CA LEU A 191 -29.50 -59.09 6.97
C LEU A 191 -29.13 -60.22 7.94
N ARG A 192 -27.84 -60.35 8.28
CA ARG A 192 -27.32 -61.36 9.23
C ARG A 192 -27.53 -60.97 10.69
N ASP A 193 -27.31 -59.70 11.03
CA ASP A 193 -27.47 -59.21 12.41
C ASP A 193 -28.94 -59.07 12.84
N ARG A 194 -29.84 -58.87 11.86
CA ARG A 194 -31.28 -58.84 12.13
C ARG A 194 -31.83 -60.23 12.45
N GLN A 195 -31.26 -61.30 11.89
CA GLN A 195 -31.63 -62.68 12.23
C GLN A 195 -31.20 -63.07 13.66
N ALA A 196 -30.00 -62.67 14.11
CA ALA A 196 -29.51 -63.01 15.45
C ALA A 196 -30.23 -62.25 16.59
N ARG A 197 -30.60 -60.98 16.38
CA ARG A 197 -31.31 -60.17 17.41
C ARG A 197 -32.80 -60.51 17.55
N LEU A 198 -33.41 -61.06 16.49
CA LEU A 198 -34.77 -61.60 16.56
C LEU A 198 -34.86 -62.91 17.36
N GLU A 199 -33.75 -63.60 17.60
CA GLU A 199 -33.72 -64.90 18.30
C GLU A 199 -33.39 -64.81 19.80
N ASP A 200 -32.62 -63.82 20.26
CA ASP A 200 -32.12 -63.81 21.65
C ASP A 200 -33.05 -63.08 22.66
N GLU A 201 -33.65 -61.93 22.31
CA GLU A 201 -34.47 -61.17 23.27
C GLU A 201 -35.95 -61.58 23.29
N LEU A 202 -36.33 -62.46 22.36
CA LEU A 202 -37.53 -63.29 22.47
C LEU A 202 -37.47 -64.23 23.71
N ALA A 203 -36.28 -64.51 24.28
CA ALA A 203 -36.13 -65.44 25.40
C ALA A 203 -36.23 -64.80 26.81
N ARG A 204 -35.84 -63.52 26.99
CA ARG A 204 -35.86 -62.86 28.32
C ARG A 204 -37.10 -62.04 28.63
N LEU A 205 -38.05 -62.01 27.70
CA LEU A 205 -39.46 -61.66 27.86
C LEU A 205 -40.18 -62.20 29.12
N ARG A 206 -39.58 -63.01 30.00
CA ARG A 206 -40.36 -63.89 30.89
C ARG A 206 -39.89 -64.02 32.34
N GLU A 207 -38.72 -63.51 32.67
CA GLU A 207 -38.07 -63.60 33.97
C GLU A 207 -38.86 -63.12 35.19
N GLN A 208 -38.41 -62.04 35.81
CA GLN A 208 -38.81 -61.70 37.17
C GLN A 208 -38.36 -60.25 37.42
N ALA A 209 -39.04 -59.38 38.13
CA ALA A 209 -40.38 -59.27 38.67
C ALA A 209 -40.50 -57.80 39.12
N LYS A 210 -41.72 -57.26 39.15
CA LYS A 210 -42.04 -55.83 39.35
C LYS A 210 -42.31 -55.51 40.87
N PRO A 211 -42.75 -54.31 41.32
CA PRO A 211 -41.97 -53.20 41.92
C PRO A 211 -42.49 -52.68 43.32
N LEU A 212 -42.01 -51.48 43.76
CA LEU A 212 -42.55 -50.48 44.76
C LEU A 212 -42.29 -50.69 46.28
N PRO A 213 -42.39 -49.70 47.22
CA PRO A 213 -42.51 -48.20 47.18
C PRO A 213 -41.68 -47.39 48.27
N PRO A 214 -41.76 -46.03 48.33
CA PRO A 214 -41.26 -45.11 49.42
C PRO A 214 -42.34 -44.87 50.53
N PRO A 215 -42.20 -44.18 51.73
CA PRO A 215 -41.87 -42.72 51.91
C PRO A 215 -41.49 -42.09 53.34
N LEU A 216 -41.22 -40.75 53.40
CA LEU A 216 -41.61 -39.69 54.41
C LEU A 216 -40.84 -39.38 55.79
N PRO A 217 -40.97 -38.16 56.40
CA PRO A 217 -39.92 -37.28 57.02
C PRO A 217 -40.18 -36.83 58.51
N PRO A 218 -40.07 -35.53 58.92
CA PRO A 218 -39.07 -34.79 59.75
C PRO A 218 -39.47 -34.55 61.24
N PRO A 219 -38.74 -33.78 62.11
CA PRO A 219 -39.08 -32.34 62.33
C PRO A 219 -37.94 -31.39 62.83
N VAL A 220 -38.24 -30.08 62.74
CA VAL A 220 -37.57 -28.85 63.26
C VAL A 220 -38.32 -28.44 64.57
N PRO A 221 -37.76 -27.81 65.65
CA PRO A 221 -37.47 -26.34 65.69
C PRO A 221 -36.47 -25.79 66.74
N ALA A 222 -35.98 -24.57 66.49
CA ALA A 222 -36.08 -23.39 67.38
C ALA A 222 -35.09 -22.29 66.97
N ALA A 223 -35.53 -21.04 67.11
CA ALA A 223 -34.94 -19.84 66.55
C ALA A 223 -34.35 -18.89 67.62
N THR A 224 -33.39 -18.05 67.15
CA THR A 224 -33.01 -16.67 67.54
C THR A 224 -32.50 -16.42 69.00
N PRO A 225 -31.76 -15.31 69.31
CA PRO A 225 -31.70 -14.01 68.62
C PRO A 225 -30.33 -13.31 68.46
N ALA A 226 -30.36 -12.23 67.67
CA ALA A 226 -29.34 -11.20 67.50
C ALA A 226 -29.48 -10.05 68.54
N LEU A 227 -28.38 -9.33 68.81
CA LEU A 227 -28.22 -8.03 69.49
C LEU A 227 -26.71 -7.66 69.40
N ALA A 228 -26.23 -6.42 69.31
CA ALA A 228 -26.81 -5.07 69.30
C ALA A 228 -25.71 -4.06 68.89
N GLU A 229 -26.12 -2.94 68.29
CA GLU A 229 -25.34 -1.72 68.08
C GLU A 229 -25.30 -0.83 69.34
N ALA A 230 -24.27 0.03 69.40
CA ALA A 230 -23.95 0.95 70.50
C ALA A 230 -24.74 2.28 70.44
N PRO A 231 -24.95 2.97 71.58
CA PRO A 231 -25.90 4.08 71.67
C PRO A 231 -25.29 5.46 71.40
N ALA A 232 -25.95 6.26 70.55
CA ALA A 232 -25.79 7.71 70.50
C ALA A 232 -26.70 8.37 71.54
N ALA A 233 -26.15 9.30 72.33
CA ALA A 233 -26.87 10.02 73.37
C ALA A 233 -27.95 10.96 72.78
N PRO A 234 -29.17 11.00 73.34
CA PRO A 234 -30.21 11.90 72.85
C PRO A 234 -30.02 13.31 73.40
N LEU A 235 -29.87 14.29 72.51
CA LEU A 235 -30.23 15.68 72.82
C LEU A 235 -31.75 15.71 73.03
N LYS A 236 -32.20 15.95 74.27
CA LYS A 236 -33.60 16.23 74.56
C LYS A 236 -33.96 17.60 73.96
N MET A 237 -34.41 17.64 72.71
CA MET A 237 -35.19 18.77 72.20
C MET A 237 -36.50 18.85 72.99
N ALA A 238 -36.77 19.99 73.60
CA ALA A 238 -38.09 20.30 74.12
C ALA A 238 -39.04 20.46 72.91
N TRP A 239 -40.01 19.56 72.78
CA TRP A 239 -41.00 19.58 71.68
C TRP A 239 -41.85 20.85 71.61
N GLY A 240 -41.77 21.74 72.62
CA GLY A 240 -42.48 23.02 72.65
C GLY A 240 -41.90 24.13 71.76
N ASP A 241 -40.65 23.99 71.29
CA ASP A 241 -39.94 25.01 70.49
C ASP A 241 -39.87 24.67 68.98
N LEU A 242 -40.42 23.52 68.58
CA LEU A 242 -40.60 23.18 67.16
C LEU A 242 -41.73 24.05 66.60
N GLY A 243 -41.34 25.11 65.89
CA GLY A 243 -42.17 26.28 65.70
C GLY A 243 -43.11 26.24 64.51
N LEU A 244 -42.77 25.59 63.39
CA LEU A 244 -43.64 25.55 62.21
C LEU A 244 -43.29 24.39 61.29
N LEU A 245 -44.28 23.62 60.85
CA LEU A 245 -44.18 22.61 59.80
C LEU A 245 -45.05 23.06 58.62
N GLY A 246 -44.50 23.04 57.41
CA GLY A 246 -45.21 23.44 56.19
C GLY A 246 -45.13 22.36 55.13
N PHE A 247 -46.25 22.14 54.45
CA PHE A 247 -46.37 21.23 53.32
C PHE A 247 -47.12 21.94 52.22
N ASP A 248 -46.60 21.91 51.00
CA ASP A 248 -47.30 22.44 49.84
C ASP A 248 -47.07 21.61 48.59
N LEU A 249 -48.07 21.66 47.73
CA LEU A 249 -48.06 21.09 46.39
C LEU A 249 -48.33 22.25 45.43
N GLY A 250 -47.57 22.29 44.35
CA GLY A 250 -47.67 23.36 43.37
C GLY A 250 -47.38 22.89 41.96
N ALA A 251 -47.47 23.81 41.02
CA ALA A 251 -47.07 23.60 39.64
C ALA A 251 -46.14 24.72 39.17
N THR A 252 -45.22 24.40 38.26
CA THR A 252 -44.48 25.42 37.48
C THR A 252 -45.43 26.10 36.47
N GLU A 253 -44.96 27.16 35.81
CA GLU A 253 -45.68 27.77 34.68
C GLU A 253 -45.98 26.77 33.55
N ASP A 254 -45.11 25.78 33.36
CA ASP A 254 -45.24 24.72 32.36
C ASP A 254 -46.16 23.57 32.80
N GLY A 255 -46.65 23.61 34.03
CA GLY A 255 -47.61 22.64 34.57
C GLY A 255 -46.97 21.45 35.31
N ASP A 256 -45.66 21.49 35.54
CA ASP A 256 -44.95 20.41 36.24
C ASP A 256 -45.26 20.39 37.72
N LEU A 257 -45.55 19.20 38.25
CA LEU A 257 -45.85 19.03 39.67
C LEU A 257 -44.61 19.29 40.52
N THR A 258 -44.78 20.13 41.54
CA THR A 258 -43.75 20.46 42.53
C THR A 258 -44.29 20.25 43.93
N GLY A 259 -43.39 20.05 44.89
CA GLY A 259 -43.77 19.97 46.29
C GLY A 259 -42.67 20.46 47.21
N SER A 260 -43.05 20.95 48.39
CA SER A 260 -42.08 21.26 49.43
C SER A 260 -42.52 20.83 50.82
N VAL A 261 -41.53 20.48 51.62
CA VAL A 261 -41.64 20.24 53.06
C VAL A 261 -40.71 21.21 53.76
N SER A 262 -41.24 21.96 54.72
CA SER A 262 -40.47 22.92 55.49
C SER A 262 -40.67 22.73 56.98
N ALA A 263 -39.62 22.96 57.75
CA ALA A 263 -39.64 22.96 59.20
C ALA A 263 -38.87 24.17 59.73
N ARG A 264 -39.44 24.88 60.71
CA ARG A 264 -38.80 26.01 61.39
C ARG A 264 -38.72 25.73 62.88
N TYR A 265 -37.53 25.94 63.42
CA TYR A 265 -37.22 25.95 64.83
C TYR A 265 -36.95 27.39 65.27
N PHE A 266 -37.53 27.83 66.38
CA PHE A 266 -37.33 29.18 66.89
C PHE A 266 -37.29 29.17 68.42
N HIS A 267 -36.11 29.46 68.96
CA HIS A 267 -35.87 29.42 70.40
C HIS A 267 -35.45 30.78 70.93
N ARG A 268 -36.21 31.31 71.90
CA ARG A 268 -35.94 32.62 72.51
C ARG A 268 -35.04 32.45 73.72
N PHE A 269 -33.86 33.05 73.69
CA PHE A 269 -32.99 33.14 74.86
C PHE A 269 -33.40 34.28 75.79
N THR A 270 -33.84 35.40 75.21
CA THR A 270 -34.35 36.59 75.91
C THR A 270 -35.49 37.20 75.09
N PRO A 271 -36.28 38.14 75.64
CA PRO A 271 -37.28 38.87 74.85
C PRO A 271 -36.72 39.58 73.60
N SER A 272 -35.41 39.86 73.55
CA SER A 272 -34.73 40.57 72.46
C SER A 272 -33.74 39.73 71.65
N LEU A 273 -33.58 38.43 71.94
CA LEU A 273 -32.60 37.57 71.27
C LEU A 273 -33.13 36.14 71.14
N ALA A 274 -33.08 35.61 69.92
CA ALA A 274 -33.49 34.25 69.59
C ALA A 274 -32.53 33.58 68.59
N LEU A 275 -32.53 32.25 68.63
CA LEU A 275 -31.99 31.39 67.58
C LEU A 275 -33.12 30.98 66.64
N GLN A 276 -32.86 31.04 65.34
CA GLN A 276 -33.77 30.54 64.32
C GLN A 276 -33.04 29.52 63.44
N GLY A 277 -33.63 28.34 63.29
CA GLY A 277 -33.24 27.33 62.32
C GLY A 277 -34.39 27.05 61.36
N GLN A 278 -34.13 26.89 60.07
CA GLN A 278 -35.14 26.52 59.08
C GLN A 278 -34.57 25.47 58.13
N GLY A 279 -35.31 24.40 57.89
CA GLY A 279 -35.02 23.42 56.85
C GLY A 279 -36.14 23.43 55.83
N GLU A 280 -35.79 23.37 54.55
CA GLU A 280 -36.74 23.26 53.46
C GLU A 280 -36.21 22.26 52.43
N TYR A 281 -37.07 21.35 52.02
CA TYR A 281 -36.81 20.40 50.95
C TYR A 281 -37.80 20.66 49.83
N LEU A 282 -37.31 20.99 48.64
CA LEU A 282 -38.10 21.25 47.44
C LEU A 282 -37.87 20.13 46.42
N LEU A 283 -38.98 19.63 45.89
CA LEU A 283 -39.04 18.60 44.87
C LEU A 283 -39.60 19.22 43.59
N TYR A 284 -38.80 19.18 42.54
CA TYR A 284 -39.19 19.43 41.15
C TYR A 284 -38.95 18.15 40.34
N PRO A 285 -39.54 17.97 39.14
CA PRO A 285 -39.36 16.74 38.37
C PRO A 285 -37.91 16.46 37.94
N GLU A 286 -37.12 17.51 37.70
CA GLU A 286 -35.74 17.39 37.17
C GLU A 286 -34.67 17.80 38.20
N ARG A 287 -35.10 18.21 39.40
CA ARG A 287 -34.18 18.66 40.45
C ARG A 287 -34.73 18.53 41.86
N GLN A 288 -33.84 18.26 42.78
CA GLN A 288 -34.12 18.19 44.22
C GLN A 288 -33.23 19.19 44.96
N GLU A 289 -33.83 19.97 45.84
CA GLU A 289 -33.12 20.99 46.59
C GLU A 289 -33.37 20.84 48.09
N PHE A 290 -32.30 20.82 48.87
CA PHE A 290 -32.37 20.91 50.32
C PHE A 290 -31.69 22.20 50.78
N GLN A 291 -32.41 23.06 51.47
CA GLN A 291 -31.87 24.27 52.10
C GLN A 291 -31.98 24.16 53.62
N PHE A 292 -30.90 24.55 54.31
CA PHE A 292 -30.87 24.70 55.74
C PHE A 292 -30.31 26.07 56.12
N ASP A 293 -31.08 26.82 56.89
CA ASP A 293 -30.75 28.15 57.40
C ASP A 293 -30.59 28.11 58.91
N LEU A 294 -29.52 28.71 59.41
CA LEU A 294 -29.27 28.86 60.84
C LEU A 294 -28.79 30.27 61.14
N GLY A 295 -29.45 30.95 62.08
CA GLY A 295 -29.13 32.33 62.37
C GLY A 295 -29.65 32.83 63.71
N LEU A 296 -29.20 34.03 64.06
CA LEU A 296 -29.62 34.74 65.24
C LEU A 296 -30.54 35.89 64.84
N VAL A 297 -31.58 36.10 65.63
CA VAL A 297 -32.53 37.21 65.47
C VAL A 297 -32.49 38.05 66.73
N THR A 298 -32.28 39.35 66.57
CA THR A 298 -32.29 40.32 67.66
C THR A 298 -33.37 41.38 67.44
N ARG A 299 -33.89 41.91 68.53
CA ARG A 299 -34.96 42.91 68.50
C ARG A 299 -34.66 44.07 69.43
N TYR A 300 -34.91 45.28 68.93
CA TYR A 300 -34.90 46.51 69.70
C TYR A 300 -36.17 47.33 69.39
N LYS A 301 -37.09 47.39 70.37
CA LYS A 301 -38.41 48.05 70.21
C LYS A 301 -39.17 47.51 69.00
N ARG A 302 -39.38 48.35 67.97
CA ARG A 302 -40.06 48.00 66.72
C ARG A 302 -39.11 47.56 65.61
N PHE A 303 -37.80 47.55 65.86
CA PHE A 303 -36.81 47.09 64.88
C PHE A 303 -36.35 45.69 65.22
N GLN A 304 -36.25 44.85 64.20
CA GLN A 304 -35.73 43.49 64.29
C GLN A 304 -34.64 43.30 63.23
N ALA A 305 -33.58 42.59 63.58
CA ALA A 305 -32.52 42.24 62.65
C ALA A 305 -32.18 40.76 62.80
N GLY A 306 -31.86 40.10 61.69
CA GLY A 306 -31.44 38.72 61.66
C GLY A 306 -30.19 38.54 60.81
N ALA A 307 -29.32 37.63 61.22
CA ALA A 307 -28.15 37.22 60.44
C ALA A 307 -28.10 35.69 60.36
N PHE A 308 -27.99 35.16 59.15
CA PHE A 308 -28.11 33.73 58.87
C PHE A 308 -26.97 33.22 58.00
N ALA A 309 -26.58 31.98 58.24
CA ALA A 309 -25.83 31.15 57.31
C ALA A 309 -26.78 30.12 56.72
N SER A 310 -26.81 30.05 55.40
CA SER A 310 -27.66 29.17 54.60
C SER A 310 -26.77 28.20 53.85
N LEU A 311 -27.10 26.91 53.91
CA LEU A 311 -26.51 25.86 53.11
C LEU A 311 -27.57 25.30 52.17
N LYS A 312 -27.24 25.12 50.90
CA LYS A 312 -28.12 24.48 49.94
C LYS A 312 -27.41 23.33 49.24
N ARG A 313 -27.98 22.13 49.30
CA ARG A 313 -27.61 20.98 48.47
C ARG A 313 -28.57 20.93 47.29
N VAL A 314 -28.03 20.84 46.08
CA VAL A 314 -28.80 20.73 44.83
C VAL A 314 -28.38 19.47 44.12
N GLU A 315 -29.36 18.67 43.73
CA GLU A 315 -29.20 17.51 42.87
C GLU A 315 -30.05 17.76 41.62
N LEU A 316 -29.42 17.64 40.46
CA LEU A 316 -30.00 17.86 39.15
C LEU A 316 -29.93 16.53 38.40
N ASP A 317 -31.03 16.06 37.83
CA ASP A 317 -31.09 14.70 37.25
C ASP A 317 -30.17 14.53 36.03
N ASP A 318 -29.86 15.63 35.34
CA ASP A 318 -28.96 15.65 34.17
C ASP A 318 -27.47 15.47 34.51
N TYR A 319 -27.09 15.56 35.78
CA TYR A 319 -25.69 15.59 36.20
C TYR A 319 -25.35 14.50 37.22
N ALA A 320 -24.12 13.99 37.16
CA ALA A 320 -23.71 12.83 37.95
C ALA A 320 -23.52 13.15 39.45
N ASP A 321 -23.10 14.39 39.77
CA ASP A 321 -22.81 14.81 41.14
C ASP A 321 -23.74 15.94 41.60
N GLY A 322 -24.18 15.88 42.86
CA GLY A 322 -24.88 16.99 43.51
C GLY A 322 -23.92 18.09 43.98
N GLY A 323 -24.35 19.35 43.93
CA GLY A 323 -23.56 20.51 44.34
C GLY A 323 -23.97 21.07 45.69
N THR A 324 -23.03 21.70 46.40
CA THR A 324 -23.31 22.33 47.72
C THR A 324 -22.89 23.79 47.71
N LEU A 325 -23.87 24.64 48.03
CA LEU A 325 -23.75 26.09 48.03
C LEU A 325 -23.91 26.62 49.46
N ALA A 326 -23.28 27.75 49.73
CA ALA A 326 -23.39 28.43 51.01
C ALA A 326 -23.58 29.93 50.80
N GLN A 327 -24.42 30.55 51.62
CA GLN A 327 -24.74 31.97 51.55
C GLN A 327 -24.89 32.54 52.97
N GLY A 328 -24.41 33.76 53.18
CA GLY A 328 -24.74 34.56 54.34
C GLY A 328 -25.87 35.53 53.99
N SER A 329 -26.82 35.72 54.89
CA SER A 329 -27.87 36.72 54.72
C SER A 329 -28.05 37.60 55.95
N VAL A 330 -28.38 38.86 55.71
CA VAL A 330 -28.76 39.83 56.74
C VAL A 330 -30.13 40.39 56.41
N ILE A 331 -30.98 40.50 57.42
CA ILE A 331 -32.37 40.93 57.31
C ILE A 331 -32.60 42.00 58.36
N ALA A 332 -33.29 43.08 58.00
CA ALA A 332 -33.69 44.14 58.92
C ALA A 332 -35.14 44.52 58.66
N GLU A 333 -36.00 44.36 59.67
CA GLU A 333 -37.44 44.59 59.60
C GLU A 333 -37.89 45.64 60.61
N TYR A 334 -38.85 46.47 60.22
CA TYR A 334 -39.62 47.34 61.10
C TYR A 334 -41.02 46.74 61.30
N LEU A 335 -41.37 46.49 62.55
CA LEU A 335 -42.63 45.89 62.97
C LEU A 335 -43.63 46.96 63.39
N PHE A 336 -44.82 46.88 62.82
CA PHE A 336 -45.99 47.69 63.17
C PHE A 336 -47.13 46.80 63.66
N ASN A 337 -48.19 47.39 64.21
CA ASN A 337 -49.24 46.63 64.91
C ASN A 337 -50.07 45.68 64.01
N TRP A 338 -49.90 45.77 62.70
CA TRP A 338 -50.64 45.02 61.67
C TRP A 338 -49.69 44.37 60.64
N GLY A 339 -48.40 44.21 60.95
CA GLY A 339 -47.43 43.65 60.01
C GLY A 339 -45.97 44.06 60.22
N SER A 340 -45.14 43.80 59.22
CA SER A 340 -43.74 44.17 59.17
C SER A 340 -43.30 44.55 57.75
N VAL A 341 -42.29 45.41 57.65
CA VAL A 341 -41.63 45.72 56.37
C VAL A 341 -40.13 45.83 56.61
N GLY A 342 -39.32 45.26 55.73
CA GLY A 342 -37.89 45.21 55.91
C GLY A 342 -37.12 45.03 54.62
N GLY A 343 -35.80 45.07 54.74
CA GLY A 343 -34.87 44.78 53.66
C GLY A 343 -34.01 43.56 54.00
N PHE A 344 -33.51 42.90 52.97
CA PHE A 344 -32.54 41.83 53.11
C PHE A 344 -31.43 41.97 52.05
N ALA A 345 -30.25 41.46 52.40
CA ALA A 345 -29.11 41.35 51.51
C ALA A 345 -28.42 39.99 51.73
N THR A 346 -27.95 39.39 50.66
CA THR A 346 -27.27 38.08 50.70
C THR A 346 -25.92 38.13 50.00
N GLN A 347 -24.99 37.31 50.49
CA GLN A 347 -23.63 37.17 49.97
C GLN A 347 -23.27 35.69 49.89
N GLY A 348 -22.90 35.20 48.71
CA GLY A 348 -22.35 33.84 48.56
C GLY A 348 -21.07 33.64 49.38
N LEU A 349 -21.02 32.55 50.15
CA LEU A 349 -19.86 32.13 50.95
C LEU A 349 -19.07 31.01 50.25
N LEU A 350 -19.78 30.10 49.58
CA LEU A 350 -19.22 29.15 48.61
C LEU A 350 -19.76 29.54 47.23
N GLY A 351 -18.91 30.20 46.45
CA GLY A 351 -19.30 30.81 45.17
C GLY A 351 -19.61 29.78 44.09
N GLU A 352 -18.83 28.70 44.02
CA GLU A 352 -18.93 27.70 42.95
C GLU A 352 -18.88 26.27 43.50
N SER A 353 -19.67 25.37 42.92
CA SER A 353 -19.62 23.93 43.18
C SER A 353 -19.71 23.17 41.87
N VAL A 354 -18.67 22.43 41.49
CA VAL A 354 -18.68 21.56 40.31
C VAL A 354 -19.66 20.41 40.52
N ILE A 355 -20.49 20.15 39.51
CA ILE A 355 -21.52 19.09 39.50
C ILE A 355 -21.33 18.09 38.37
N ASP A 356 -20.52 18.44 37.36
CA ASP A 356 -20.18 17.53 36.28
C ASP A 356 -18.85 17.90 35.61
N ARG A 357 -18.18 16.90 35.05
CA ARG A 357 -16.97 17.02 34.24
C ARG A 357 -17.05 16.16 33.00
N ASP A 358 -17.19 16.82 31.85
CA ASP A 358 -17.19 16.17 30.55
C ASP A 358 -15.79 16.25 29.93
N TYR A 359 -15.11 15.11 29.79
CA TYR A 359 -13.73 15.03 29.31
C TYR A 359 -13.68 15.02 27.78
N ILE A 360 -13.02 16.03 27.20
CA ILE A 360 -12.79 16.15 25.75
C ILE A 360 -11.50 15.42 25.38
N SER A 361 -10.46 15.59 26.21
CA SER A 361 -9.19 14.85 26.20
C SER A 361 -8.79 14.48 27.63
N ASN A 362 -7.58 13.92 27.84
CA ASN A 362 -7.10 13.62 29.20
C ASN A 362 -6.90 14.88 30.05
N HIS A 363 -6.57 15.99 29.40
CA HIS A 363 -6.21 17.23 30.06
C HIS A 363 -7.19 18.37 29.79
N VAL A 364 -8.08 18.24 28.81
CA VAL A 364 -9.11 19.23 28.48
C VAL A 364 -10.48 18.68 28.84
N PHE A 365 -11.18 19.36 29.72
CA PHE A 365 -12.54 18.98 30.12
C PHE A 365 -13.42 20.21 30.31
N ARG A 366 -14.72 20.01 30.13
CA ARG A 366 -15.75 21.00 30.41
C ARG A 366 -16.28 20.75 31.81
N GLU A 367 -16.11 21.73 32.69
CA GLU A 367 -16.72 21.71 34.01
C GLU A 367 -18.09 22.39 33.95
N THR A 368 -19.11 21.71 34.44
CA THR A 368 -20.41 22.32 34.77
C THR A 368 -20.47 22.54 36.27
N TYR A 369 -20.79 23.77 36.69
CA TYR A 369 -20.80 24.15 38.10
C TYR A 369 -22.02 25.00 38.45
N LEU A 370 -22.48 24.84 39.69
CA LEU A 370 -23.45 25.71 40.31
C LEU A 370 -22.75 26.96 40.83
N ASN A 371 -23.33 28.13 40.59
CA ASN A 371 -22.80 29.41 41.02
C ASN A 371 -23.81 30.14 41.91
N THR A 372 -23.39 30.50 43.12
CA THR A 372 -24.24 31.19 44.11
C THR A 372 -24.44 32.65 43.73
N LEU A 373 -25.69 33.12 43.77
CA LEU A 373 -26.05 34.48 43.39
C LEU A 373 -26.38 35.35 44.60
N ASN A 374 -26.02 36.64 44.52
CA ASN A 374 -26.31 37.61 45.56
C ASN A 374 -27.69 38.25 45.31
N GLN A 375 -28.44 38.51 46.38
CA GLN A 375 -29.79 39.07 46.30
C GLN A 375 -29.94 40.25 47.26
N TYR A 376 -30.62 41.29 46.78
CA TYR A 376 -30.98 42.47 47.56
C TYR A 376 -32.46 42.75 47.38
N GLY A 377 -33.21 42.86 48.47
CA GLY A 377 -34.66 42.97 48.33
C GLY A 377 -35.39 43.50 49.54
N VAL A 378 -36.69 43.51 49.41
CA VAL A 378 -37.66 43.92 50.42
C VAL A 378 -38.46 42.70 50.84
N THR A 379 -38.70 42.57 52.13
CA THR A 379 -39.63 41.60 52.72
C THR A 379 -40.75 42.36 53.40
N ALA A 380 -41.97 41.87 53.26
CA ALA A 380 -43.14 42.49 53.87
C ALA A 380 -44.15 41.45 54.32
N GLN A 381 -44.83 41.77 55.40
CA GLN A 381 -45.96 41.01 55.91
C GLN A 381 -47.02 41.98 56.38
N VAL A 382 -48.26 41.77 55.96
CA VAL A 382 -49.38 42.67 56.22
C VAL A 382 -50.62 41.86 56.57
N ASP A 383 -51.24 42.22 57.68
CA ASP A 383 -52.54 41.68 58.07
C ASP A 383 -53.64 42.31 57.21
N LEU A 384 -54.51 41.47 56.67
CA LEU A 384 -55.66 41.85 55.87
C LEU A 384 -56.98 41.62 56.65
N PRO A 385 -58.08 42.26 56.23
CA PRO A 385 -59.40 41.99 56.79
C PRO A 385 -59.78 40.49 56.72
N ALA A 386 -60.74 40.07 57.56
CA ALA A 386 -61.24 38.70 57.60
C ALA A 386 -60.20 37.61 57.96
N ARG A 387 -59.17 37.97 58.74
CA ARG A 387 -58.09 37.08 59.20
C ARG A 387 -57.26 36.50 58.05
N PHE A 388 -57.03 37.28 57.00
CA PHE A 388 -56.04 36.97 55.99
C PHE A 388 -54.72 37.67 56.31
N MET A 389 -53.63 37.13 55.81
CA MET A 389 -52.30 37.71 55.93
C MET A 389 -51.60 37.60 54.59
N LEU A 390 -51.00 38.69 54.13
CA LEU A 390 -50.16 38.71 52.93
C LEU A 390 -48.71 38.79 53.37
N GLU A 391 -47.89 37.82 53.00
CA GLU A 391 -46.45 37.83 53.26
C GLU A 391 -45.67 37.56 51.97
N GLY A 392 -44.47 38.09 51.86
CA GLY A 392 -43.65 37.84 50.69
C GLY A 392 -42.38 38.65 50.66
N ASN A 393 -41.52 38.31 49.72
CA ASN A 393 -40.29 39.03 49.46
C ASN A 393 -40.11 39.24 47.96
N VAL A 394 -39.49 40.36 47.60
CA VAL A 394 -39.11 40.69 46.22
C VAL A 394 -37.72 41.27 46.26
N GLY A 395 -36.84 40.79 45.38
CA GLY A 395 -35.48 41.27 45.32
C GLY A 395 -34.89 41.26 43.93
N TYR A 396 -33.86 42.07 43.77
CA TYR A 396 -32.93 42.07 42.65
C TYR A 396 -31.87 41.00 42.89
N ILE A 397 -31.65 40.14 41.89
CA ILE A 397 -30.69 39.05 41.88
C ILE A 397 -29.55 39.43 40.94
N ASP A 398 -28.37 39.60 41.50
CA ASP A 398 -27.14 39.93 40.78
C ASP A 398 -26.53 38.66 40.17
N ARG A 399 -26.36 38.66 38.85
CA ARG A 399 -25.78 37.54 38.08
C ARG A 399 -24.38 37.85 37.53
N GLY A 400 -23.74 38.93 37.99
CA GLY A 400 -22.42 39.35 37.52
C GLY A 400 -22.44 39.70 36.03
N GLU A 401 -21.77 38.88 35.20
CA GLU A 401 -21.67 39.09 33.74
C GLU A 401 -22.99 38.87 32.98
N LEU A 402 -23.95 38.14 33.58
CA LEU A 402 -25.26 37.90 32.97
C LEU A 402 -26.28 38.97 33.40
N ALA A 403 -27.30 39.18 32.57
CA ALA A 403 -28.36 40.13 32.86
C ALA A 403 -29.05 39.79 34.19
N SER A 404 -29.00 40.73 35.12
CA SER A 404 -29.61 40.59 36.45
C SER A 404 -31.14 40.55 36.37
N ARG A 405 -31.78 39.94 37.36
CA ARG A 405 -33.24 39.67 37.32
C ARG A 405 -33.93 40.00 38.62
N ALA A 406 -35.25 40.20 38.56
CA ALA A 406 -36.10 40.22 39.74
C ALA A 406 -36.51 38.79 40.11
N GLY A 407 -36.56 38.50 41.41
CA GLY A 407 -37.10 37.25 41.94
C GLY A 407 -37.84 37.51 43.24
N GLY A 408 -38.75 36.62 43.59
CA GLY A 408 -39.57 36.81 44.78
C GLY A 408 -40.65 35.76 44.94
N LEU A 409 -41.34 35.85 46.07
CA LEU A 409 -42.53 35.07 46.34
C LEU A 409 -43.55 35.94 47.07
N VAL A 410 -44.83 35.68 46.79
CA VAL A 410 -45.95 36.29 47.49
C VAL A 410 -46.89 35.19 47.93
N ARG A 411 -47.28 35.22 49.20
CA ARG A 411 -48.08 34.20 49.86
C ARG A 411 -49.26 34.82 50.58
N LEU A 412 -50.45 34.36 50.24
CA LEU A 412 -51.69 34.66 50.96
C LEU A 412 -51.98 33.53 51.95
N VAL A 413 -51.98 33.86 53.24
CA VAL A 413 -52.16 32.90 54.33
C VAL A 413 -53.49 33.16 55.04
N ARG A 414 -54.20 32.11 55.40
CA ARG A 414 -55.40 32.19 56.25
C ARG A 414 -55.33 31.18 57.39
N PRO A 415 -55.24 31.64 58.65
CA PRO A 415 -55.35 30.77 59.82
C PRO A 415 -56.73 30.11 59.91
N LEU A 416 -56.74 28.80 60.15
CA LEU A 416 -57.90 27.96 60.43
C LEU A 416 -58.15 27.78 61.95
N GLY A 417 -57.18 28.18 62.77
CA GLY A 417 -57.20 28.13 64.23
C GLY A 417 -55.88 28.66 64.79
N ASP A 418 -55.54 28.28 66.02
CA ASP A 418 -54.29 28.75 66.67
C ASP A 418 -53.04 28.10 66.04
N ASN A 419 -53.17 26.86 65.55
CA ASN A 419 -52.02 26.07 65.10
C ASN A 419 -52.06 25.71 63.62
N TRP A 420 -53.18 25.87 62.91
CA TRP A 420 -53.30 25.47 61.49
C TRP A 420 -53.60 26.66 60.60
N SER A 421 -53.01 26.69 59.40
CA SER A 421 -53.40 27.60 58.31
C SER A 421 -53.33 26.87 56.98
N TRP A 422 -54.07 27.39 56.01
CA TRP A 422 -53.76 27.16 54.61
C TRP A 422 -53.10 28.40 54.01
N PHE A 423 -52.41 28.21 52.89
CA PHE A 423 -51.85 29.30 52.11
C PHE A 423 -51.88 29.00 50.61
N VAL A 424 -51.85 30.06 49.82
CA VAL A 424 -51.58 30.03 48.38
C VAL A 424 -50.39 30.93 48.11
N GLU A 425 -49.47 30.49 47.28
CA GLU A 425 -48.23 31.16 46.93
C GLU A 425 -48.05 31.27 45.42
N GLY A 426 -47.51 32.40 44.98
CA GLY A 426 -46.95 32.58 43.66
C GLY A 426 -45.52 33.10 43.79
N SER A 427 -44.57 32.44 43.13
CA SER A 427 -43.15 32.80 43.14
C SER A 427 -42.60 32.86 41.71
N TRP A 428 -41.53 33.63 41.53
CA TRP A 428 -40.78 33.73 40.28
C TRP A 428 -39.27 33.80 40.53
N ASN A 429 -38.49 33.18 39.66
CA ASN A 429 -37.05 32.95 39.83
C ASN A 429 -36.75 32.42 41.25
N GLU A 430 -37.43 31.33 41.61
CA GLU A 430 -37.61 30.87 42.99
C GLU A 430 -36.33 30.31 43.62
N SER A 431 -35.50 29.59 42.87
CA SER A 431 -34.22 29.05 43.35
C SER A 431 -33.16 29.05 42.25
N MET A 432 -33.40 28.29 41.17
CA MET A 432 -32.55 28.20 39.99
C MET A 432 -32.91 29.30 38.98
N LEU A 433 -31.90 30.01 38.50
CA LEU A 433 -32.05 30.98 37.43
C LEU A 433 -31.52 30.40 36.12
N GLY A 434 -32.41 30.24 35.15
CA GLY A 434 -32.08 29.89 33.78
C GLY A 434 -32.08 31.11 32.85
N ASP A 435 -32.21 30.87 31.55
CA ASP A 435 -32.34 31.91 30.53
C ASP A 435 -33.75 32.52 30.48
N GLU A 436 -34.73 31.83 31.04
CA GLU A 436 -36.12 32.27 31.14
C GLU A 436 -36.52 32.54 32.59
N THR A 437 -37.56 33.37 32.77
CA THR A 437 -38.11 33.61 34.11
C THR A 437 -38.99 32.45 34.47
N THR A 438 -38.69 31.77 35.57
CA THR A 438 -39.43 30.58 36.00
C THR A 438 -40.43 30.93 37.09
N GLY A 439 -41.70 30.62 36.92
CA GLY A 439 -42.74 30.80 37.93
C GLY A 439 -43.16 29.50 38.61
N ARG A 440 -43.62 29.59 39.86
CA ARG A 440 -44.26 28.49 40.59
C ARG A 440 -45.49 28.98 41.34
N TYR A 441 -46.58 28.23 41.25
CA TYR A 441 -47.81 28.46 42.00
C TYR A 441 -48.09 27.27 42.91
N ALA A 442 -48.27 27.51 44.20
CA ALA A 442 -48.44 26.45 45.19
C ALA A 442 -49.59 26.71 46.15
N ALA A 443 -50.20 25.64 46.63
CA ALA A 443 -51.16 25.68 47.72
C ALA A 443 -50.73 24.69 48.80
N GLY A 444 -50.82 25.12 50.05
CA GLY A 444 -50.29 24.34 51.15
C GLY A 444 -50.98 24.55 52.47
N ILE A 445 -50.59 23.72 53.43
CA ILE A 445 -51.00 23.79 54.82
C ILE A 445 -49.77 23.94 55.71
N ARG A 446 -49.95 24.60 56.83
CA ARG A 446 -48.91 24.77 57.83
C ARG A 446 -49.46 24.49 59.22
N TYR A 447 -48.62 23.94 60.08
CA TYR A 447 -48.90 23.59 61.46
C TYR A 447 -47.84 24.21 62.39
N GLY A 448 -48.24 25.03 63.35
CA GLY A 448 -47.36 25.58 64.39
C GLY A 448 -47.58 27.05 64.72
N ALA A 449 -46.60 27.64 65.41
CA ALA A 449 -46.54 29.04 65.77
C ALA A 449 -46.11 29.92 64.58
N TRP A 450 -47.06 30.73 64.12
CA TRP A 450 -46.87 31.68 63.03
C TRP A 450 -45.98 32.86 63.42
N LYS A 451 -45.39 33.52 62.42
CA LYS A 451 -44.86 34.88 62.59
C LYS A 451 -46.02 35.80 62.94
N GLN A 452 -46.17 36.15 64.22
CA GLN A 452 -47.28 37.01 64.69
C GLN A 452 -47.13 38.42 64.10
N PRO A 453 -48.19 38.94 63.49
CA PRO A 453 -49.01 39.90 64.24
C PRO A 453 -50.49 39.56 64.08
N ILE A 454 -51.22 39.50 65.20
CA ILE A 454 -52.68 39.42 65.18
C ILE A 454 -53.14 40.51 66.14
N ARG A 455 -53.04 41.77 65.69
CA ARG A 455 -53.37 43.00 66.44
C ARG A 455 -52.90 43.02 67.89
N GLY A 456 -51.71 43.58 68.12
CA GLY A 456 -51.21 43.85 69.46
C GLY A 456 -49.76 44.30 69.44
N GLU A 457 -49.30 44.88 70.54
CA GLU A 457 -47.87 45.18 70.71
C GLU A 457 -47.16 43.87 71.04
N VAL A 458 -46.44 43.30 70.06
CA VAL A 458 -45.59 42.13 70.31
C VAL A 458 -44.39 42.62 71.11
N ALA A 459 -44.21 42.16 72.35
CA ALA A 459 -43.10 42.59 73.21
C ALA A 459 -41.78 41.81 72.96
N GLU A 460 -41.86 40.67 72.28
CA GLU A 460 -40.75 39.71 72.13
C GLU A 460 -40.29 39.55 70.69
N VAL A 461 -39.05 39.09 70.49
CA VAL A 461 -38.50 38.74 69.18
C VAL A 461 -39.36 37.67 68.49
N VAL A 462 -39.57 37.83 67.17
CA VAL A 462 -40.35 36.92 66.33
C VAL A 462 -39.48 36.36 65.20
N PRO A 463 -39.88 35.23 64.57
CA PRO A 463 -39.17 34.72 63.41
C PRO A 463 -39.08 35.76 62.28
N VAL A 464 -37.99 35.74 61.51
CA VAL A 464 -37.86 36.50 60.25
C VAL A 464 -38.01 35.57 59.05
N ASP A 465 -38.33 36.13 57.89
CA ASP A 465 -38.37 35.38 56.64
C ASP A 465 -36.99 35.37 56.00
N VAL A 466 -36.38 34.18 55.88
CA VAL A 466 -35.05 34.02 55.28
C VAL A 466 -35.23 33.82 53.77
N PRO A 467 -34.60 34.66 52.92
CA PRO A 467 -34.69 34.47 51.48
C PRO A 467 -34.06 33.14 51.07
N ARG A 468 -34.66 32.45 50.09
CA ARG A 468 -34.09 31.22 49.51
C ARG A 468 -32.79 31.52 48.76
N LEU A 469 -31.79 30.65 48.91
CA LEU A 469 -30.52 30.73 48.19
C LEU A 469 -30.78 30.58 46.69
N LYS A 470 -30.28 31.56 45.93
CA LYS A 470 -30.38 31.64 44.46
C LYS A 470 -29.10 31.16 43.81
N TYR A 471 -29.22 30.42 42.72
CA TYR A 471 -28.06 29.92 41.96
C TYR A 471 -28.34 29.89 40.45
N ASP A 472 -27.28 29.92 39.64
CA ASP A 472 -27.34 29.55 38.23
C ASP A 472 -26.37 28.41 37.91
N VAL A 473 -26.59 27.75 36.76
CA VAL A 473 -25.71 26.70 36.25
C VAL A 473 -24.82 27.31 35.17
N ARG A 474 -23.51 27.10 35.26
CA ARG A 474 -22.52 27.62 34.31
C ARG A 474 -21.60 26.52 33.83
N THR A 475 -21.02 26.73 32.65
CA THR A 475 -20.00 25.85 32.08
C THR A 475 -18.72 26.62 31.83
N ARG A 476 -17.57 25.96 32.00
CA ARG A 476 -16.26 26.48 31.61
C ARG A 476 -15.37 25.38 31.06
N MET A 477 -14.46 25.76 30.16
CA MET A 477 -13.39 24.88 29.71
C MET A 477 -12.22 24.98 30.69
N ALA A 478 -11.74 23.85 31.18
CA ALA A 478 -10.59 23.76 32.08
C ALA A 478 -9.52 22.86 31.44
N ARG A 479 -8.24 23.22 31.67
CA ARG A 479 -7.08 22.46 31.19
C ARG A 479 -6.15 22.11 32.36
N SER A 480 -5.73 20.84 32.48
CA SER A 480 -4.87 20.34 33.56
C SER A 480 -3.49 19.86 33.11
N GLY A 481 -3.15 19.97 31.82
CA GLY A 481 -1.89 19.50 31.24
C GLY A 481 -1.86 19.64 29.71
N ASN A 482 -0.91 18.94 29.08
CA ASN A 482 -0.71 18.93 27.63
C ASN A 482 -0.32 17.50 27.18
N ASP A 483 -1.16 16.87 26.37
CA ASP A 483 -0.84 15.58 25.74
C ASP A 483 0.19 15.76 24.61
N VAL A 484 0.93 14.70 24.29
CA VAL A 484 1.88 14.73 23.16
C VAL A 484 1.09 14.59 21.86
N PRO A 485 1.40 15.34 20.78
CA PRO A 485 0.72 15.20 19.51
C PRO A 485 1.02 13.83 18.87
N ILE A 486 0.19 13.42 17.92
CA ILE A 486 0.37 12.17 17.17
C ILE A 486 0.83 12.51 15.76
N ALA A 487 2.04 12.04 15.40
CA ALA A 487 2.57 12.11 14.04
C ALA A 487 2.01 10.95 13.20
N ASN A 488 1.60 11.24 11.97
CA ASN A 488 1.26 10.23 10.96
C ASN A 488 1.82 10.72 9.62
N ALA A 489 2.84 10.04 9.11
CA ALA A 489 3.56 10.38 7.88
C ALA A 489 2.87 9.84 6.60
N GLY A 490 1.71 9.19 6.75
CA GLY A 490 0.99 8.53 5.67
C GLY A 490 1.47 7.10 5.42
N PRO A 491 0.82 6.36 4.51
CA PRO A 491 1.27 5.02 4.15
C PRO A 491 2.58 5.06 3.34
N ASP A 492 3.37 3.99 3.45
CA ASP A 492 4.52 3.75 2.58
C ASP A 492 4.11 3.73 1.10
N GLN A 493 4.94 4.32 0.26
CA GLN A 493 4.74 4.42 -1.19
C GLN A 493 5.68 3.45 -1.90
N ILE A 494 5.14 2.33 -2.39
CA ILE A 494 5.92 1.23 -2.97
C ILE A 494 5.69 1.17 -4.48
N ASP A 495 6.78 0.97 -5.25
CA ASP A 495 6.78 0.87 -6.72
C ASP A 495 6.17 2.09 -7.44
N VAL A 496 6.42 3.28 -6.89
CA VAL A 496 5.95 4.54 -7.49
C VAL A 496 6.86 4.99 -8.63
N GLU A 497 6.29 5.62 -9.65
CA GLU A 497 7.07 6.18 -10.75
C GLU A 497 8.02 7.28 -10.27
N ALA A 498 9.20 7.36 -10.89
CA ALA A 498 10.13 8.45 -10.64
C ALA A 498 9.55 9.80 -11.09
N GLY A 499 9.96 10.89 -10.46
CA GLY A 499 9.40 12.22 -10.69
C GLY A 499 8.94 12.90 -9.41
N LEU A 500 7.90 13.74 -9.50
CA LEU A 500 7.39 14.51 -8.36
C LEU A 500 6.52 13.62 -7.47
N ILE A 501 6.97 13.38 -6.24
CA ILE A 501 6.27 12.57 -5.23
C ILE A 501 5.84 13.48 -4.08
N ALA A 502 4.59 13.33 -3.64
CA ALA A 502 4.05 14.03 -2.48
C ALA A 502 4.00 13.10 -1.26
N LEU A 503 4.31 13.62 -0.08
CA LEU A 503 4.09 12.93 1.20
C LEU A 503 2.81 13.49 1.85
N ASP A 504 2.19 12.73 2.75
CA ASP A 504 0.91 13.11 3.36
C ASP A 504 0.95 12.95 4.88
N GLY A 505 1.13 14.07 5.56
CA GLY A 505 1.08 14.20 7.01
C GLY A 505 -0.29 14.62 7.57
N THR A 506 -1.32 14.75 6.73
CA THR A 506 -2.59 15.42 7.10
C THR A 506 -3.39 14.68 8.18
N ALA A 507 -3.11 13.40 8.41
CA ALA A 507 -3.72 12.60 9.47
C ALA A 507 -3.07 12.83 10.86
N SER A 508 -2.03 13.65 10.95
CA SER A 508 -1.44 14.03 12.24
C SER A 508 -2.37 14.97 13.01
N TYR A 509 -2.47 14.81 14.32
CA TYR A 509 -3.33 15.65 15.15
C TYR A 509 -2.84 15.69 16.60
N ASP A 510 -3.29 16.71 17.34
CA ASP A 510 -3.07 16.80 18.77
C ASP A 510 -4.33 16.35 19.55
N PRO A 511 -4.22 15.43 20.54
CA PRO A 511 -5.38 14.96 21.31
C PRO A 511 -6.12 16.05 22.09
N ASP A 512 -5.45 17.13 22.48
CA ASP A 512 -6.07 18.28 23.16
C ASP A 512 -6.71 19.28 22.17
N GLY A 513 -6.55 19.06 20.86
CA GLY A 513 -7.04 19.94 19.80
C GLY A 513 -6.14 21.14 19.55
N ASP A 514 -4.91 21.13 20.05
CA ASP A 514 -3.96 22.21 19.81
C ASP A 514 -3.47 22.22 18.35
N ALA A 515 -3.08 23.42 17.89
CA ALA A 515 -2.46 23.56 16.59
C ALA A 515 -1.09 22.87 16.57
N ILE A 516 -0.79 22.14 15.49
CA ILE A 516 0.48 21.43 15.29
C ILE A 516 1.30 22.07 14.16
N ALA A 517 2.61 22.06 14.33
CA ALA A 517 3.59 22.45 13.32
C ALA A 517 4.27 21.22 12.72
N PHE A 518 4.40 21.19 11.39
CA PHE A 518 5.01 20.08 10.64
C PHE A 518 6.48 20.35 10.36
N HIS A 519 7.30 19.32 10.40
CA HIS A 519 8.69 19.38 9.98
C HIS A 519 9.15 18.03 9.42
N TRP A 520 9.51 18.02 8.13
CA TRP A 520 9.95 16.84 7.41
C TRP A 520 11.46 16.83 7.23
N THR A 521 12.07 15.67 7.46
CA THR A 521 13.51 15.46 7.29
C THR A 521 13.76 14.18 6.53
N GLN A 522 14.72 14.21 5.60
CA GLN A 522 15.17 12.99 4.95
C GLN A 522 16.12 12.23 5.89
N VAL A 523 15.84 10.95 6.10
CA VAL A 523 16.65 10.06 6.96
C VAL A 523 17.58 9.18 6.12
N GLN A 524 17.09 8.70 4.97
CA GLN A 524 17.83 7.77 4.11
C GLN A 524 17.54 8.01 2.62
N GLY A 525 18.48 7.60 1.77
CA GLY A 525 18.39 7.67 0.31
C GLY A 525 19.29 8.75 -0.31
N PRO A 526 19.29 8.87 -1.65
CA PRO A 526 19.94 9.99 -2.35
C PRO A 526 19.41 11.33 -1.84
N ALA A 527 20.29 12.31 -1.63
CA ALA A 527 19.89 13.61 -1.08
C ALA A 527 18.92 14.35 -2.01
N VAL A 528 17.73 14.70 -1.51
CA VAL A 528 16.70 15.44 -2.26
C VAL A 528 16.29 16.73 -1.56
N SER A 529 15.76 17.67 -2.33
CA SER A 529 15.17 18.90 -1.79
C SER A 529 13.66 18.71 -1.58
N LEU A 530 13.20 18.88 -0.35
CA LEU A 530 11.78 18.86 0.00
C LEU A 530 11.13 20.24 -0.21
N GLY A 531 10.21 20.34 -1.16
CA GLY A 531 9.31 21.46 -1.29
C GLY A 531 8.26 21.42 -0.20
N GLY A 532 8.12 22.51 0.57
CA GLY A 532 7.12 22.57 1.64
C GLY A 532 7.43 21.70 2.85
N ALA A 533 8.71 21.47 3.20
CA ALA A 533 9.11 20.61 4.33
C ALA A 533 8.48 20.97 5.70
N ASN A 534 7.86 22.15 5.84
CA ASN A 534 7.14 22.57 7.04
C ASN A 534 5.61 22.56 6.88
N THR A 535 5.08 21.86 5.89
CA THR A 535 3.64 21.70 5.64
C THR A 535 3.19 20.26 5.84
N ALA A 536 1.87 20.04 5.91
CA ALA A 536 1.30 18.70 6.00
C ALA A 536 1.54 17.87 4.72
N THR A 537 1.71 18.51 3.57
CA THR A 537 1.86 17.82 2.27
C THR A 537 3.11 18.32 1.52
N PRO A 538 4.32 17.93 1.95
CA PRO A 538 5.54 18.27 1.22
C PRO A 538 5.68 17.42 -0.04
N SER A 539 6.57 17.81 -0.93
CA SER A 539 6.92 17.00 -2.11
C SER A 539 8.40 17.06 -2.44
N PHE A 540 8.89 16.07 -3.19
CA PHE A 540 10.26 16.03 -3.69
C PHE A 540 10.31 15.37 -5.06
N THR A 541 11.43 15.54 -5.77
CA THR A 541 11.68 14.85 -7.04
C THR A 541 12.57 13.64 -6.81
N ALA A 542 12.07 12.46 -7.14
CA ALA A 542 12.74 11.18 -6.93
C ALA A 542 13.32 10.62 -8.22
N GLU A 543 14.52 10.06 -8.14
CA GLU A 543 15.14 9.25 -9.19
C GLU A 543 14.63 7.79 -9.15
N ALA A 544 14.67 7.10 -10.29
CA ALA A 544 14.18 5.72 -10.44
C ALA A 544 15.09 4.70 -9.73
N GLY A 545 14.49 3.65 -9.16
CA GLY A 545 15.21 2.52 -8.55
C GLY A 545 15.86 2.81 -7.20
N HIS A 546 15.38 3.81 -6.47
CA HIS A 546 15.89 4.22 -5.17
C HIS A 546 14.85 4.06 -4.05
N VAL A 547 15.35 3.95 -2.82
CA VAL A 547 14.54 3.95 -1.61
C VAL A 547 14.87 5.20 -0.81
N TYR A 548 13.83 5.97 -0.47
CA TYR A 548 13.90 7.17 0.36
C TYR A 548 13.13 6.92 1.65
N VAL A 549 13.68 7.41 2.77
CA VAL A 549 12.97 7.38 4.06
C VAL A 549 12.87 8.82 4.56
N PHE A 550 11.67 9.26 4.87
CA PHE A 550 11.39 10.58 5.41
C PHE A 550 10.78 10.46 6.79
N ARG A 551 11.22 11.33 7.69
CA ARG A 551 10.66 11.48 9.03
C ARG A 551 9.82 12.74 9.10
N LEU A 552 8.55 12.58 9.45
CA LEU A 552 7.70 13.65 9.90
C LEU A 552 7.91 13.85 11.40
N ARG A 553 8.12 15.10 11.83
CA ARG A 553 7.99 15.54 13.21
C ARG A 553 6.83 16.52 13.29
N VAL A 554 5.90 16.27 14.21
CA VAL A 554 4.86 17.24 14.57
C VAL A 554 5.10 17.77 15.97
N THR A 555 4.96 19.08 16.17
CA THR A 555 5.15 19.75 17.46
C THR A 555 3.91 20.58 17.78
N ASP A 556 3.40 20.47 18.99
CA ASP A 556 2.22 21.22 19.45
C ASP A 556 2.59 22.61 20.00
N THR A 557 1.59 23.33 20.51
CA THR A 557 1.80 24.65 21.14
C THR A 557 2.46 24.58 22.52
N GLY A 558 2.38 23.43 23.19
CA GLY A 558 3.07 23.10 24.45
C GLY A 558 4.54 22.69 24.29
N ALA A 559 5.05 22.69 23.05
CA ALA A 559 6.38 22.21 22.64
C ALA A 559 6.63 20.70 22.81
N ALA A 560 5.58 19.89 23.07
CA ALA A 560 5.69 18.44 22.95
C ALA A 560 5.71 18.03 21.47
N TYR A 561 6.33 16.90 21.17
CA TYR A 561 6.47 16.44 19.78
C TYR A 561 6.40 14.93 19.65
N ALA A 562 5.95 14.48 18.49
CA ALA A 562 6.02 13.09 18.05
C ALA A 562 6.65 13.01 16.66
N VAL A 563 7.07 11.80 16.29
CA VAL A 563 7.67 11.52 14.98
C VAL A 563 7.06 10.27 14.36
N ASP A 564 7.03 10.23 13.05
CA ASP A 564 6.65 9.06 12.25
C ASP A 564 7.47 9.03 10.95
N ASP A 565 7.73 7.84 10.42
CA ASP A 565 8.58 7.64 9.24
C ASP A 565 7.75 7.06 8.08
N VAL A 566 8.04 7.50 6.85
CA VAL A 566 7.44 6.98 5.61
C VAL A 566 8.52 6.56 4.64
N VAL A 567 8.34 5.39 4.03
CA VAL A 567 9.25 4.82 3.03
C VAL A 567 8.69 5.02 1.63
N VAL A 568 9.52 5.55 0.72
CA VAL A 568 9.20 5.70 -0.69
C VAL A 568 10.16 4.87 -1.52
N THR A 569 9.66 3.88 -2.22
CA THR A 569 10.42 3.01 -3.13
C THR A 569 10.02 3.33 -4.56
N THR A 570 10.94 3.91 -5.33
CA THR A 570 10.69 4.19 -6.76
C THR A 570 10.96 2.98 -7.62
N ARG A 571 10.13 2.78 -8.64
CA ARG A 571 10.29 1.71 -9.62
C ARG A 571 11.67 1.80 -10.27
N LYS A 572 12.39 0.68 -10.30
CA LYS A 572 13.66 0.56 -11.01
C LYS A 572 13.38 0.46 -12.51
N ILE A 573 13.99 1.36 -13.30
CA ILE A 573 14.00 1.23 -14.75
C ILE A 573 15.12 0.25 -15.10
N GLU A 574 14.77 -0.92 -15.61
CA GLU A 574 15.76 -1.87 -16.12
C GLU A 574 16.14 -1.48 -17.56
N ASN A 575 17.44 -1.36 -17.81
CA ASN A 575 17.93 -0.93 -19.12
C ASN A 575 17.73 -2.02 -20.16
N VAL A 576 17.27 -1.64 -21.35
CA VAL A 576 17.19 -2.53 -22.51
C VAL A 576 18.59 -3.05 -22.83
N GLU A 577 18.74 -4.37 -22.90
CA GLU A 577 20.03 -5.01 -23.19
C GLU A 577 19.87 -6.07 -24.28
N ILE A 578 20.65 -5.95 -25.36
CA ILE A 578 20.70 -6.97 -26.41
C ILE A 578 21.81 -7.96 -26.04
N LEU A 579 21.44 -9.15 -25.56
CA LEU A 579 22.40 -10.17 -25.14
C LEU A 579 23.21 -10.70 -26.32
N TYR A 580 22.52 -10.98 -27.43
CA TYR A 580 23.17 -11.37 -28.68
C TYR A 580 22.26 -11.05 -29.87
N PHE A 581 22.89 -10.76 -31.01
CA PHE A 581 22.27 -10.75 -32.33
C PHE A 581 23.30 -11.26 -33.34
N LEU A 582 23.11 -12.49 -33.81
CA LEU A 582 24.11 -13.25 -34.55
C LEU A 582 23.52 -13.80 -35.84
N ALA A 583 24.38 -13.97 -36.85
CA ALA A 583 24.08 -14.62 -38.11
C ALA A 583 24.95 -15.87 -38.24
N ASP A 584 24.32 -17.03 -38.48
CA ASP A 584 25.02 -18.30 -38.63
C ASP A 584 24.50 -19.10 -39.85
N PRO A 585 25.34 -19.34 -40.88
CA PRO A 585 26.67 -18.78 -41.07
C PRO A 585 26.62 -17.29 -41.45
N ALA A 586 27.59 -16.50 -41.01
CA ALA A 586 27.70 -15.08 -41.38
C ALA A 586 28.11 -14.86 -42.85
N VAL A 587 28.70 -15.87 -43.48
CA VAL A 587 29.07 -15.88 -44.90
C VAL A 587 28.32 -17.00 -45.61
N ILE A 588 27.58 -16.67 -46.67
CA ILE A 588 26.76 -17.61 -47.45
C ILE A 588 27.20 -17.64 -48.91
N SER A 589 27.01 -18.79 -49.56
CA SER A 589 27.05 -18.87 -51.02
C SER A 589 25.75 -18.31 -51.63
N PRO A 590 25.73 -17.83 -52.88
CA PRO A 590 24.49 -17.41 -53.53
C PRO A 590 23.39 -18.48 -53.44
N GLY A 591 22.21 -18.10 -52.94
CA GLY A 591 21.06 -19.00 -52.75
C GLY A 591 21.07 -19.83 -51.46
N GLN A 592 22.12 -19.75 -50.64
CA GLN A 592 22.16 -20.36 -49.31
C GLN A 592 21.48 -19.42 -48.28
N GLN A 593 20.89 -20.00 -47.23
CA GLN A 593 20.27 -19.23 -46.14
C GLN A 593 21.25 -19.03 -44.98
N SER A 594 21.13 -17.90 -44.28
CA SER A 594 21.75 -17.64 -42.97
C SER A 594 20.65 -17.56 -41.90
N ARG A 595 20.93 -18.07 -40.70
CA ARG A 595 20.01 -17.97 -39.57
C ARG A 595 20.38 -16.78 -38.69
N LEU A 596 19.52 -15.77 -38.65
CA LEU A 596 19.59 -14.71 -37.65
C LEU A 596 19.02 -15.22 -36.32
N SER A 597 19.73 -15.02 -35.22
CA SER A 597 19.28 -15.38 -33.87
C SER A 597 19.51 -14.22 -32.91
N TRP A 598 18.53 -13.91 -32.07
CA TRP A 598 18.63 -12.81 -31.11
C TRP A 598 18.00 -13.14 -29.77
N LYS A 599 18.43 -12.38 -28.75
CA LYS A 599 17.81 -12.32 -27.44
C LYS A 599 18.02 -10.94 -26.83
N VAL A 600 16.92 -10.36 -26.36
CA VAL A 600 16.89 -9.02 -25.75
C VAL A 600 16.25 -9.13 -24.35
N LEU A 601 16.75 -8.36 -23.40
CA LEU A 601 16.20 -8.20 -22.06
C LEU A 601 15.60 -6.80 -21.88
N HIS A 602 14.55 -6.72 -21.06
CA HIS A 602 13.89 -5.47 -20.63
C HIS A 602 13.31 -4.58 -21.76
N ALA A 603 13.09 -5.15 -22.96
CA ALA A 603 12.43 -4.47 -24.07
C ALA A 603 10.92 -4.80 -24.12
N GLU A 604 10.10 -3.80 -24.43
CA GLU A 604 8.66 -3.98 -24.69
C GLU A 604 8.39 -4.38 -26.15
N SER A 605 9.24 -3.93 -27.07
CA SER A 605 9.17 -4.30 -28.49
C SER A 605 10.54 -4.46 -29.11
N VAL A 606 10.64 -5.39 -30.07
CA VAL A 606 11.84 -5.65 -30.85
C VAL A 606 11.45 -5.70 -32.34
N GLU A 607 12.25 -5.06 -33.18
CA GLU A 607 12.06 -5.01 -34.63
C GLU A 607 13.40 -5.28 -35.32
N ILE A 608 13.38 -5.96 -36.46
CA ILE A 608 14.55 -6.09 -37.33
C ILE A 608 14.25 -5.34 -38.63
N GLU A 609 15.06 -4.34 -38.97
CA GLU A 609 14.92 -3.59 -40.22
C GLU A 609 14.90 -4.53 -41.43
N GLY A 610 13.91 -4.37 -42.30
CA GLY A 610 13.68 -5.23 -43.47
C GLY A 610 12.92 -6.53 -43.21
N ILE A 611 12.70 -6.91 -41.94
CA ILE A 611 11.88 -8.08 -41.55
C ILE A 611 10.60 -7.65 -40.82
N GLY A 612 10.68 -6.59 -40.01
CA GLY A 612 9.56 -6.06 -39.22
C GLY A 612 9.59 -6.51 -37.76
N PRO A 613 8.45 -6.40 -37.04
CA PRO A 613 8.38 -6.66 -35.61
C PRO A 613 8.61 -8.15 -35.30
N VAL A 614 9.41 -8.43 -34.29
CA VAL A 614 9.79 -9.77 -33.86
C VAL A 614 9.62 -9.94 -32.34
N SER A 615 9.63 -11.17 -31.87
CA SER A 615 9.62 -11.49 -30.43
C SER A 615 10.92 -11.08 -29.74
N ILE A 616 10.87 -10.95 -28.40
CA ILE A 616 12.00 -10.57 -27.53
C ILE A 616 13.22 -11.51 -27.68
N GLU A 617 12.96 -12.80 -27.92
CA GLU A 617 13.94 -13.79 -28.34
C GLU A 617 13.40 -14.58 -29.52
N GLY A 618 14.28 -15.00 -30.42
CA GLY A 618 13.85 -15.71 -31.60
C GLY A 618 14.97 -16.00 -32.59
N SER A 619 14.54 -16.58 -33.70
CA SER A 619 15.40 -16.78 -34.86
C SER A 619 14.60 -16.72 -36.15
N THR A 620 15.22 -16.25 -37.22
CA THR A 620 14.62 -16.25 -38.56
C THR A 620 15.68 -16.58 -39.61
N TYR A 621 15.25 -17.09 -40.76
CA TYR A 621 16.13 -17.37 -41.88
C TYR A 621 16.07 -16.24 -42.89
N VAL A 622 17.24 -15.83 -43.37
CA VAL A 622 17.39 -14.83 -44.42
C VAL A 622 18.23 -15.39 -45.55
N ALA A 623 17.92 -15.00 -46.79
CA ALA A 623 18.64 -15.41 -48.00
C ALA A 623 18.90 -14.19 -48.88
N PRO A 624 19.72 -13.22 -48.41
CA PRO A 624 19.95 -12.00 -49.16
C PRO A 624 20.69 -12.30 -50.47
N ALA A 625 20.30 -11.62 -51.56
CA ALA A 625 20.90 -11.81 -52.88
C ALA A 625 22.31 -11.20 -52.97
N ALA A 626 22.57 -10.15 -52.22
CA ALA A 626 23.88 -9.51 -52.06
C ALA A 626 24.18 -9.34 -50.56
N THR A 627 25.43 -9.00 -50.21
CA THR A 627 25.80 -8.71 -48.82
C THR A 627 24.85 -7.68 -48.22
N GLN A 628 24.17 -8.07 -47.14
CA GLN A 628 23.10 -7.29 -46.51
C GLN A 628 23.38 -7.10 -45.03
N GLU A 629 23.19 -5.87 -44.56
CA GLU A 629 23.20 -5.52 -43.14
C GLU A 629 21.77 -5.60 -42.58
N TYR A 630 21.63 -6.20 -41.41
CA TYR A 630 20.40 -6.26 -40.64
C TYR A 630 20.60 -5.50 -39.33
N VAL A 631 19.64 -4.65 -38.99
CA VAL A 631 19.64 -3.85 -37.76
C VAL A 631 18.50 -4.31 -36.87
N LEU A 632 18.82 -4.79 -35.67
CA LEU A 632 17.85 -5.10 -34.63
C LEU A 632 17.68 -3.88 -33.72
N ILE A 633 16.44 -3.45 -33.54
CA ILE A 633 16.03 -2.29 -32.74
C ILE A 633 15.17 -2.79 -31.58
N ALA A 634 15.61 -2.54 -30.36
CA ALA A 634 14.88 -2.85 -29.13
C ALA A 634 14.43 -1.56 -28.44
N ARG A 635 13.16 -1.50 -28.04
CA ARG A 635 12.53 -0.30 -27.46
C ARG A 635 11.86 -0.60 -26.12
N ALA A 636 11.99 0.35 -25.20
CA ALA A 636 11.23 0.46 -23.95
C ALA A 636 10.92 1.95 -23.70
N PRO A 637 10.06 2.30 -22.72
CA PRO A 637 9.72 3.70 -22.44
C PRO A 637 10.98 4.55 -22.20
N GLY A 638 11.25 5.49 -23.10
CA GLY A 638 12.42 6.38 -23.04
C GLY A 638 13.76 5.73 -23.42
N GLN A 639 13.79 4.48 -23.91
CA GLN A 639 15.02 3.77 -24.29
C GLN A 639 14.94 3.14 -25.69
N GLU A 640 16.02 3.27 -26.46
CA GLU A 640 16.20 2.61 -27.75
C GLU A 640 17.65 2.10 -27.87
N VAL A 641 17.82 0.80 -28.11
CA VAL A 641 19.13 0.16 -28.31
C VAL A 641 19.13 -0.55 -29.64
N ARG A 642 20.26 -0.48 -30.37
CA ARG A 642 20.43 -1.08 -31.69
C ARG A 642 21.61 -2.04 -31.72
N ALA A 643 21.47 -3.15 -32.46
CA ALA A 643 22.56 -4.06 -32.79
C ALA A 643 22.53 -4.38 -34.29
N THR A 644 23.71 -4.55 -34.89
CA THR A 644 23.86 -4.80 -36.32
C THR A 644 24.52 -6.14 -36.57
N VAL A 645 24.04 -6.87 -37.57
CA VAL A 645 24.72 -8.07 -38.08
C VAL A 645 24.75 -8.03 -39.60
N VAL A 646 25.88 -8.43 -40.18
CA VAL A 646 26.07 -8.45 -41.63
C VAL A 646 26.08 -9.89 -42.10
N VAL A 647 25.25 -10.21 -43.08
CA VAL A 647 25.29 -11.47 -43.81
C VAL A 647 26.01 -11.22 -45.14
N THR A 648 27.24 -11.74 -45.25
CA THR A 648 28.07 -11.58 -46.44
C THR A 648 27.76 -12.67 -47.46
N VAL A 649 27.48 -12.29 -48.70
CA VAL A 649 27.39 -13.25 -49.81
C VAL A 649 28.78 -13.35 -50.44
N ALA A 650 29.33 -14.56 -50.51
CA ALA A 650 30.68 -14.78 -51.01
C ALA A 650 30.81 -14.36 -52.49
N ASP A 651 31.90 -13.66 -52.82
CA ASP A 651 32.20 -13.26 -54.20
C ASP A 651 32.58 -14.46 -55.08
N ALA A 652 32.39 -14.30 -56.39
CA ALA A 652 32.76 -15.28 -57.40
C ALA A 652 34.27 -15.56 -57.37
N GLN A 653 34.66 -16.81 -57.55
CA GLN A 653 36.06 -17.21 -57.70
C GLN A 653 36.23 -18.12 -58.91
N ILE A 654 37.18 -17.79 -59.77
CA ILE A 654 37.60 -18.68 -60.86
C ILE A 654 38.68 -19.61 -60.31
N LEU A 655 38.37 -20.89 -60.16
CA LEU A 655 39.33 -21.89 -59.64
C LEU A 655 40.37 -22.24 -60.70
N PHE A 656 39.94 -22.43 -61.94
CA PHE A 656 40.83 -22.57 -63.09
C PHE A 656 40.11 -22.23 -64.39
N PHE A 657 40.90 -21.80 -65.37
CA PHE A 657 40.50 -21.70 -66.77
C PHE A 657 41.72 -22.00 -67.65
N ILE A 658 41.70 -23.13 -68.35
CA ILE A 658 42.86 -23.63 -69.10
C ILE A 658 42.47 -24.09 -70.50
N ALA A 659 43.43 -24.06 -71.42
CA ALA A 659 43.33 -24.62 -72.76
C ALA A 659 44.36 -25.77 -72.92
N GLU A 660 43.94 -26.92 -73.43
CA GLU A 660 44.82 -28.06 -73.65
C GLU A 660 44.49 -28.82 -74.95
N PRO A 661 45.47 -28.99 -75.88
CA PRO A 661 46.82 -28.42 -75.86
C PRO A 661 46.82 -26.89 -76.08
N THR A 662 47.82 -26.19 -75.55
CA THR A 662 48.00 -24.73 -75.72
C THR A 662 48.56 -24.33 -77.08
N GLN A 663 49.11 -25.29 -77.84
CA GLN A 663 49.60 -25.11 -79.20
C GLN A 663 48.93 -26.12 -80.14
N ILE A 664 48.44 -25.63 -81.28
CA ILE A 664 47.76 -26.43 -82.29
C ILE A 664 48.17 -25.99 -83.70
N SER A 665 48.00 -26.85 -84.69
CA SER A 665 48.01 -26.43 -86.10
C SER A 665 46.67 -25.76 -86.48
N PRO A 666 46.61 -24.92 -87.54
CA PRO A 666 45.38 -24.29 -87.97
C PRO A 666 44.24 -25.30 -88.15
N GLY A 667 43.11 -25.09 -87.46
CA GLY A 667 41.93 -25.95 -87.56
C GLY A 667 41.96 -27.24 -86.73
N GLN A 668 43.05 -27.53 -86.02
CA GLN A 668 43.06 -28.56 -84.98
C GLN A 668 42.30 -28.09 -83.73
N GLN A 669 41.90 -29.04 -82.88
CA GLN A 669 41.09 -28.73 -81.70
C GLN A 669 41.95 -28.56 -80.43
N SER A 670 41.59 -27.59 -79.60
CA SER A 670 42.03 -27.43 -78.21
C SER A 670 40.82 -27.47 -77.28
N ARG A 671 40.99 -28.04 -76.09
CA ARG A 671 39.94 -28.13 -75.07
C ARG A 671 40.07 -26.99 -74.07
N LEU A 672 39.07 -26.12 -74.02
CA LEU A 672 38.88 -25.22 -72.89
C LEU A 672 38.25 -26.00 -71.72
N SER A 673 38.77 -25.80 -70.51
CA SER A 673 38.19 -26.35 -69.27
C SER A 673 38.18 -25.27 -68.20
N TRP A 674 37.06 -25.12 -67.50
CA TRP A 674 36.90 -24.12 -66.45
C TRP A 674 36.11 -24.64 -65.25
N LYS A 675 36.37 -24.03 -64.10
CA LYS A 675 35.56 -24.19 -62.91
C LYS A 675 35.51 -22.88 -62.13
N VAL A 676 34.31 -22.46 -61.76
CA VAL A 676 34.00 -21.22 -61.07
C VAL A 676 33.11 -21.53 -59.87
N SER A 677 33.37 -20.93 -58.72
CA SER A 677 32.53 -20.99 -57.52
C SER A 677 31.88 -19.63 -57.23
N ASN A 678 30.73 -19.64 -56.55
CA ASN A 678 30.02 -18.45 -56.05
C ASN A 678 29.66 -17.38 -57.11
N ALA A 679 29.66 -17.75 -58.39
CA ALA A 679 29.23 -16.86 -59.47
C ALA A 679 27.71 -16.91 -59.66
N ALA A 680 27.09 -15.73 -59.78
CA ALA A 680 25.71 -15.59 -60.21
C ALA A 680 25.55 -15.86 -61.72
N ALA A 681 26.57 -15.53 -62.52
CA ALA A 681 26.62 -15.83 -63.95
C ALA A 681 28.06 -16.09 -64.40
N VAL A 682 28.24 -16.96 -65.41
CA VAL A 682 29.54 -17.25 -66.04
C VAL A 682 29.38 -17.19 -67.56
N ARG A 683 30.31 -16.53 -68.26
CA ARG A 683 30.33 -16.46 -69.73
C ARG A 683 31.75 -16.48 -70.27
N ILE A 684 31.92 -16.96 -71.50
CA ILE A 684 33.19 -16.88 -72.23
C ILE A 684 33.00 -15.95 -73.43
N GLU A 685 33.89 -14.98 -73.58
CA GLU A 685 33.87 -14.04 -74.69
C GLU A 685 33.97 -14.76 -76.05
N GLY A 686 33.08 -14.44 -76.98
CA GLY A 686 32.95 -15.13 -78.28
C GLY A 686 32.17 -16.45 -78.26
N ILE A 687 31.82 -16.99 -77.08
CA ILE A 687 31.04 -18.24 -76.93
C ILE A 687 29.67 -17.98 -76.29
N GLY A 688 29.59 -17.10 -75.29
CA GLY A 688 28.36 -16.76 -74.58
C GLY A 688 28.28 -17.34 -73.17
N ALA A 689 27.07 -17.44 -72.63
CA ALA A 689 26.82 -17.93 -71.27
C ALA A 689 27.15 -19.42 -71.13
N VAL A 690 27.84 -19.77 -70.05
CA VAL A 690 28.26 -21.15 -69.75
C VAL A 690 27.90 -21.52 -68.32
N GLN A 691 27.87 -22.81 -68.02
CA GLN A 691 27.70 -23.30 -66.64
C GLN A 691 28.96 -23.00 -65.81
N ALA A 692 28.83 -23.04 -64.48
CA ALA A 692 29.92 -22.74 -63.55
C ALA A 692 31.12 -23.71 -63.68
N GLU A 693 30.88 -24.93 -64.14
CA GLU A 693 31.91 -25.90 -64.48
C GLU A 693 31.61 -26.48 -65.86
N GLY A 694 32.65 -26.64 -66.69
CA GLY A 694 32.46 -27.16 -68.03
C GLY A 694 33.75 -27.34 -68.83
N SER A 695 33.58 -27.95 -69.98
CA SER A 695 34.63 -28.11 -70.97
C SER A 695 34.06 -27.96 -72.37
N LEU A 696 34.78 -27.26 -73.26
CA LEU A 696 34.37 -27.00 -74.64
C LEU A 696 35.55 -27.17 -75.59
N MET A 697 35.32 -27.85 -76.72
CA MET A 697 36.30 -27.97 -77.80
C MET A 697 36.23 -26.74 -78.70
N VAL A 698 37.38 -26.13 -78.97
CA VAL A 698 37.52 -24.98 -79.88
C VAL A 698 38.56 -25.30 -80.96
N ALA A 699 38.38 -24.79 -82.18
CA ALA A 699 39.28 -25.04 -83.31
C ALA A 699 39.68 -23.73 -84.02
N PRO A 700 40.43 -22.83 -83.34
CA PRO A 700 40.79 -21.56 -83.95
C PRO A 700 41.81 -21.76 -85.09
N THR A 701 41.70 -20.94 -86.14
CA THR A 701 42.62 -20.93 -87.29
C THR A 701 43.76 -19.91 -87.15
N ALA A 702 43.69 -19.03 -86.14
CA ALA A 702 44.73 -18.10 -85.73
C ALA A 702 44.84 -18.10 -84.19
N SER A 703 45.98 -17.68 -83.63
CA SER A 703 46.17 -17.63 -82.18
C SER A 703 45.06 -16.78 -81.53
N THR A 704 44.27 -17.41 -80.66
CA THR A 704 43.08 -16.81 -80.04
C THR A 704 43.22 -16.81 -78.52
N THR A 705 42.92 -15.67 -77.89
CA THR A 705 42.77 -15.57 -76.43
C THR A 705 41.30 -15.65 -76.08
N TYR A 706 40.92 -16.61 -75.25
CA TYR A 706 39.58 -16.72 -74.69
C TYR A 706 39.55 -16.04 -73.32
N THR A 707 38.49 -15.27 -73.05
CA THR A 707 38.26 -14.58 -71.78
C THR A 707 37.07 -15.20 -71.07
N LEU A 708 37.27 -15.81 -69.90
CA LEU A 708 36.21 -16.27 -69.00
C LEU A 708 35.85 -15.14 -68.05
N ILE A 709 34.56 -14.86 -67.90
CA ILE A 709 34.01 -13.78 -67.08
C ILE A 709 33.02 -14.39 -66.10
N ALA A 710 33.30 -14.25 -64.81
CA ALA A 710 32.42 -14.68 -63.73
C ALA A 710 31.89 -13.45 -62.97
N THR A 711 30.57 -13.34 -62.87
CA THR A 711 29.88 -12.24 -62.19
C THR A 711 29.44 -12.69 -60.80
N SER A 712 29.88 -11.99 -59.76
CA SER A 712 29.44 -12.18 -58.38
C SER A 712 28.00 -11.72 -58.19
N SER A 713 27.36 -12.12 -57.10
CA SER A 713 25.98 -11.70 -56.80
C SER A 713 25.83 -10.20 -56.53
N SER A 714 26.92 -9.53 -56.13
CA SER A 714 27.05 -8.07 -56.03
C SER A 714 27.12 -7.36 -57.39
N GLY A 715 27.29 -8.10 -58.48
CA GLY A 715 27.52 -7.57 -59.84
C GLY A 715 29.00 -7.38 -60.21
N ALA A 716 29.94 -7.60 -59.29
CA ALA A 716 31.37 -7.53 -59.58
C ALA A 716 31.82 -8.64 -60.55
N GLU A 717 32.52 -8.29 -61.62
CA GLU A 717 33.08 -9.24 -62.59
C GLU A 717 34.56 -9.56 -62.30
N ILE A 718 34.93 -10.84 -62.36
CA ILE A 718 36.33 -11.30 -62.37
C ILE A 718 36.64 -12.03 -63.68
N LEU A 719 37.88 -11.89 -64.16
CA LEU A 719 38.33 -12.36 -65.47
C LEU A 719 39.43 -13.42 -65.36
N ALA A 720 39.42 -14.40 -66.25
CA ALA A 720 40.55 -15.31 -66.49
C ALA A 720 40.76 -15.52 -67.99
N TYR A 721 42.01 -15.82 -68.38
CA TYR A 721 42.39 -15.94 -69.79
C TYR A 721 42.96 -17.33 -70.09
N ALA A 722 42.56 -17.90 -71.23
CA ALA A 722 43.15 -19.11 -71.79
C ALA A 722 43.57 -18.84 -73.24
N VAL A 723 44.84 -19.11 -73.56
CA VAL A 723 45.42 -18.79 -74.86
C VAL A 723 45.67 -20.07 -75.65
N VAL A 724 45.15 -20.13 -76.87
CA VAL A 724 45.43 -21.19 -77.84
C VAL A 724 46.30 -20.59 -78.94
N GLN A 725 47.55 -21.01 -79.01
CA GLN A 725 48.51 -20.58 -80.01
C GLN A 725 48.40 -21.47 -81.26
N VAL A 726 48.24 -20.86 -82.42
CA VAL A 726 48.24 -21.58 -83.70
C VAL A 726 49.63 -21.45 -84.31
N ILE A 727 50.32 -22.59 -84.47
CA ILE A 727 51.69 -22.65 -85.02
C ILE A 727 51.70 -23.34 -86.39
N THR A 728 52.41 -22.75 -87.34
CA THR A 728 52.75 -23.35 -88.64
C THR A 728 54.18 -23.91 -88.58
N PRO A 729 54.40 -25.19 -88.89
CA PRO A 729 55.75 -25.76 -88.97
C PRO A 729 56.60 -25.10 -90.07
N ASN A 730 57.91 -24.94 -89.84
CA ASN A 730 58.88 -24.40 -90.81
C ASN A 730 59.29 -25.45 -91.86
N SER A 731 59.38 -25.05 -93.12
CA SER A 731 59.85 -25.82 -94.27
C SER A 731 61.31 -25.45 -94.58
N PRO A 732 62.20 -26.39 -94.94
CA PRO A 732 63.57 -26.04 -95.30
C PRO A 732 63.64 -25.34 -96.68
N PRO A 733 64.67 -24.50 -96.92
CA PRO A 733 64.85 -23.82 -98.19
C PRO A 733 65.30 -24.79 -99.29
N VAL A 734 65.26 -24.35 -100.55
CA VAL A 734 65.79 -25.08 -101.71
C VAL A 734 66.94 -24.30 -102.32
N ALA A 735 68.13 -24.91 -102.38
CA ALA A 735 69.34 -24.32 -102.97
C ALA A 735 69.47 -24.69 -104.45
N TYR A 736 69.84 -23.71 -105.28
CA TYR A 736 70.19 -23.90 -106.69
C TYR A 736 71.50 -23.17 -106.98
N ALA A 737 72.58 -23.89 -107.31
CA ALA A 737 73.92 -23.32 -107.55
C ALA A 737 74.14 -22.86 -109.01
N GLY A 738 73.10 -22.94 -109.84
CA GLY A 738 73.19 -22.70 -111.28
C GLY A 738 73.76 -23.90 -112.05
N SER A 739 73.71 -23.83 -113.38
CA SER A 739 74.20 -24.92 -114.25
C SER A 739 75.72 -24.96 -114.31
N ASP A 740 76.29 -26.16 -114.45
CA ASP A 740 77.72 -26.37 -114.72
C ASP A 740 78.17 -25.58 -115.97
N GLN A 741 79.36 -24.99 -115.90
CA GLN A 741 79.93 -24.13 -116.94
C GLN A 741 81.17 -24.77 -117.55
N ILE A 742 81.34 -24.70 -118.87
CA ILE A 742 82.50 -25.24 -119.60
C ILE A 742 83.00 -24.21 -120.62
N SER A 743 84.30 -23.94 -120.65
CA SER A 743 84.89 -22.93 -121.53
C SER A 743 86.35 -23.25 -121.88
N ARG A 744 86.90 -22.56 -122.90
CA ARG A 744 88.32 -22.65 -123.33
C ARG A 744 89.06 -21.32 -123.18
N GLN A 745 88.49 -20.39 -122.42
CA GLN A 745 89.01 -19.03 -122.25
C GLN A 745 89.27 -18.73 -120.77
N PHE A 746 90.40 -18.09 -120.48
CA PHE A 746 90.64 -17.47 -119.18
C PHE A 746 89.81 -16.20 -119.04
N GLY A 747 89.43 -15.86 -117.82
CA GLY A 747 88.58 -14.70 -117.53
C GLY A 747 87.71 -14.88 -116.29
N THR A 748 86.75 -13.98 -116.12
CA THR A 748 85.83 -13.97 -114.98
C THR A 748 84.63 -14.89 -115.24
N TYR A 749 84.35 -15.79 -114.31
CA TYR A 749 83.17 -16.67 -114.29
C TYR A 749 82.24 -16.26 -113.16
N THR A 750 80.93 -16.39 -113.41
CA THR A 750 79.87 -16.01 -112.47
C THR A 750 79.19 -17.25 -111.93
N LEU A 751 79.10 -17.37 -110.61
CA LEU A 751 78.25 -18.35 -109.93
C LEU A 751 76.97 -17.62 -109.50
N ASP A 752 75.82 -18.16 -109.90
CA ASP A 752 74.53 -17.52 -109.68
C ASP A 752 73.58 -18.49 -108.97
N GLY A 753 73.32 -18.17 -107.70
CA GLY A 753 72.42 -18.90 -106.83
C GLY A 753 71.08 -18.22 -106.62
N SER A 754 70.78 -17.14 -107.36
CA SER A 754 69.64 -16.26 -107.11
C SER A 754 68.28 -16.93 -107.31
N THR A 755 68.22 -18.12 -107.88
CA THR A 755 66.99 -18.91 -108.06
C THR A 755 66.65 -19.81 -106.87
N SER A 756 67.50 -19.84 -105.83
CA SER A 756 67.18 -20.46 -104.55
C SER A 756 65.96 -19.79 -103.90
N TYR A 757 65.07 -20.57 -103.28
CA TYR A 757 63.85 -20.05 -102.65
C TYR A 757 63.47 -20.84 -101.40
N ASP A 758 62.69 -20.22 -100.52
CA ASP A 758 62.10 -20.86 -99.35
C ASP A 758 60.58 -21.05 -99.55
N PRO A 759 60.00 -22.24 -99.27
CA PRO A 759 58.56 -22.49 -99.41
C PRO A 759 57.66 -21.64 -98.50
N ASP A 760 58.17 -21.19 -97.35
CA ASP A 760 57.45 -20.35 -96.39
C ASP A 760 57.66 -18.85 -96.67
N GLY A 761 58.49 -18.52 -97.68
CA GLY A 761 58.79 -17.15 -98.08
C GLY A 761 59.84 -16.47 -97.19
N ASP A 762 60.57 -17.24 -96.39
CA ASP A 762 61.61 -16.71 -95.51
C ASP A 762 62.79 -16.11 -96.29
N PRO A 763 63.39 -15.00 -95.80
CA PRO A 763 64.51 -14.36 -96.47
C PRO A 763 65.77 -15.22 -96.40
N LEU A 764 66.36 -15.49 -97.56
CA LEU A 764 67.50 -16.38 -97.70
C LEU A 764 68.85 -15.69 -97.52
N THR A 765 69.81 -16.41 -96.93
CA THR A 765 71.24 -16.04 -96.92
C THR A 765 72.08 -17.10 -97.62
N PHE A 766 73.18 -16.68 -98.26
CA PHE A 766 73.98 -17.50 -99.18
C PHE A 766 75.41 -17.66 -98.68
N LEU A 767 76.01 -18.82 -98.97
CA LEU A 767 77.43 -19.07 -98.75
C LEU A 767 78.00 -19.95 -99.87
N TRP A 768 78.96 -19.41 -100.60
CA TRP A 768 79.74 -20.08 -101.62
C TRP A 768 81.08 -20.52 -101.06
N GLN A 769 81.40 -21.79 -101.26
CA GLN A 769 82.69 -22.35 -100.91
C GLN A 769 83.24 -23.15 -102.07
N GLN A 770 84.50 -22.90 -102.43
CA GLN A 770 85.21 -23.78 -103.34
C GLN A 770 85.51 -25.09 -102.63
N LEU A 771 85.08 -26.20 -103.23
CA LEU A 771 85.35 -27.55 -102.75
C LEU A 771 86.60 -28.16 -103.38
N ASP A 772 86.83 -27.90 -104.67
CA ASP A 772 87.88 -28.58 -105.44
C ASP A 772 88.39 -27.72 -106.62
N GLY A 773 89.55 -28.08 -107.16
CA GLY A 773 90.24 -27.40 -108.26
C GLY A 773 91.31 -26.38 -107.81
N PRO A 774 91.96 -25.67 -108.76
CA PRO A 774 92.92 -24.62 -108.44
C PRO A 774 92.27 -23.54 -107.57
N VAL A 775 92.96 -23.08 -106.53
CA VAL A 775 92.36 -22.15 -105.55
C VAL A 775 92.10 -20.79 -106.18
N VAL A 776 90.85 -20.31 -106.08
CA VAL A 776 90.43 -18.98 -106.55
C VAL A 776 89.85 -18.16 -105.39
N THR A 777 89.90 -16.84 -105.55
CA THR A 777 89.23 -15.93 -104.62
C THR A 777 87.87 -15.53 -105.21
N LEU A 778 86.80 -15.77 -104.46
CA LEU A 778 85.45 -15.33 -104.81
C LEU A 778 85.28 -13.85 -104.44
N SER A 779 84.68 -13.07 -105.33
CA SER A 779 84.48 -11.62 -105.13
C SER A 779 83.48 -11.30 -104.02
N ALA A 780 82.46 -12.13 -103.82
CA ALA A 780 81.46 -11.98 -102.76
C ALA A 780 80.87 -13.34 -102.34
N PRO A 781 81.60 -14.15 -101.56
CA PRO A 781 81.18 -15.53 -101.24
C PRO A 781 79.87 -15.63 -100.47
N THR A 782 79.35 -14.55 -99.88
CA THR A 782 78.07 -14.55 -99.15
C THR A 782 76.90 -13.95 -99.93
N SER A 783 77.12 -13.59 -101.20
CA SER A 783 76.10 -13.03 -102.08
C SER A 783 75.44 -14.13 -102.91
N ALA A 784 74.16 -13.93 -103.29
CA ALA A 784 73.46 -14.85 -104.20
C ALA A 784 74.21 -15.03 -105.53
N VAL A 785 74.84 -13.96 -106.03
CA VAL A 785 75.69 -13.96 -107.21
C VAL A 785 77.11 -13.57 -106.81
N THR A 786 78.10 -14.37 -107.21
CA THR A 786 79.52 -14.08 -107.00
C THR A 786 80.32 -14.38 -108.25
N THR A 787 81.52 -13.83 -108.35
CA THR A 787 82.43 -14.09 -109.46
C THR A 787 83.80 -14.54 -109.00
N PHE A 788 84.56 -15.19 -109.87
CA PHE A 788 85.98 -15.47 -109.67
C PHE A 788 86.70 -15.42 -111.00
N GLU A 789 88.02 -15.21 -110.96
CA GLU A 789 88.87 -15.15 -112.15
C GLU A 789 89.64 -16.46 -112.33
N VAL A 790 89.66 -16.97 -113.56
CA VAL A 790 90.38 -18.19 -113.94
C VAL A 790 91.58 -17.83 -114.81
N THR A 791 92.78 -18.18 -114.34
CA THR A 791 94.07 -17.94 -115.03
C THR A 791 94.83 -19.23 -115.36
N VAL A 792 94.33 -20.38 -114.91
CA VAL A 792 94.91 -21.71 -115.15
C VAL A 792 93.80 -22.69 -115.52
N THR A 793 94.11 -23.64 -116.41
CA THR A 793 93.16 -24.68 -116.83
C THR A 793 92.89 -25.64 -115.68
N GLY A 794 91.65 -26.13 -115.56
CA GLY A 794 91.20 -26.97 -114.47
C GLY A 794 89.67 -26.99 -114.32
N THR A 795 89.18 -27.92 -113.51
CA THR A 795 87.79 -27.97 -113.07
C THR A 795 87.70 -27.43 -111.66
N TYR A 796 86.90 -26.39 -111.47
CA TYR A 796 86.63 -25.72 -110.21
C TYR A 796 85.24 -26.16 -109.73
N VAL A 797 85.13 -26.70 -108.51
CA VAL A 797 83.86 -27.15 -107.94
C VAL A 797 83.48 -26.23 -106.78
N PHE A 798 82.26 -25.71 -106.78
CA PHE A 798 81.74 -24.85 -105.73
C PHE A 798 80.48 -25.44 -105.12
N ASN A 799 80.32 -25.27 -103.82
CA ASN A 799 79.12 -25.56 -103.07
C ASN A 799 78.43 -24.24 -102.71
N LEU A 800 77.15 -24.13 -103.06
CA LEU A 800 76.26 -23.12 -102.52
C LEU A 800 75.52 -23.71 -101.33
N GLN A 801 75.57 -23.05 -100.18
CA GLN A 801 74.65 -23.29 -99.07
C GLN A 801 73.68 -22.11 -98.93
N VAL A 802 72.41 -22.44 -98.67
CA VAL A 802 71.31 -21.49 -98.51
C VAL A 802 70.65 -21.73 -97.15
N PHE A 803 70.45 -20.66 -96.39
CA PHE A 803 69.88 -20.69 -95.04
C PHE A 803 68.64 -19.80 -94.96
N ASP A 804 67.56 -20.30 -94.35
CA ASP A 804 66.27 -19.60 -94.15
C ASP A 804 66.23 -18.71 -92.90
N GLY A 805 67.25 -18.80 -92.03
CA GLY A 805 67.27 -18.08 -90.74
C GLY A 805 66.30 -18.63 -89.67
N LYS A 806 65.58 -19.73 -89.96
CA LYS A 806 64.65 -20.45 -89.06
C LYS A 806 65.11 -21.87 -88.73
N GLY A 807 66.23 -22.30 -89.29
CA GLY A 807 66.92 -23.56 -88.97
C GLY A 807 66.97 -24.54 -90.14
N GLY A 808 66.34 -24.21 -91.27
CA GLY A 808 66.47 -24.94 -92.53
C GLY A 808 67.73 -24.54 -93.30
N VAL A 809 68.40 -25.55 -93.85
CA VAL A 809 69.59 -25.39 -94.71
C VAL A 809 69.48 -26.32 -95.90
N ALA A 810 69.79 -25.81 -97.08
CA ALA A 810 69.96 -26.61 -98.29
C ALA A 810 71.29 -26.29 -98.97
N SER A 811 71.79 -27.24 -99.76
CA SER A 811 73.03 -27.07 -100.51
C SER A 811 72.91 -27.63 -101.92
N ASP A 812 73.61 -27.00 -102.86
CA ASP A 812 73.75 -27.45 -104.24
C ASP A 812 75.16 -27.16 -104.76
N THR A 813 75.63 -27.91 -105.76
CA THR A 813 77.00 -27.79 -106.27
C THR A 813 77.03 -27.44 -107.74
N VAL A 814 77.99 -26.61 -108.14
CA VAL A 814 78.23 -26.22 -109.53
C VAL A 814 79.70 -26.41 -109.90
N ARG A 815 79.94 -26.88 -111.12
CA ARG A 815 81.29 -27.09 -111.67
C ARG A 815 81.57 -26.11 -112.79
N VAL A 816 82.76 -25.51 -112.77
CA VAL A 816 83.27 -24.66 -113.85
C VAL A 816 84.53 -25.29 -114.40
N THR A 817 84.54 -25.72 -115.66
CA THR A 817 85.70 -26.36 -116.29
C THR A 817 86.30 -25.50 -117.39
N VAL A 818 87.60 -25.23 -117.30
CA VAL A 818 88.35 -24.44 -118.29
C VAL A 818 89.53 -25.25 -118.83
N TYR A 819 89.58 -25.45 -120.15
CA TYR A 819 90.60 -26.26 -120.85
C TYR A 819 91.61 -25.45 -121.63
#